data_AF-A0A069IMV3-F1
#
_entry.id   AF-A0A069IMV3-F1
#
_cell.length_a   1.000
_cell.length_b   1.000
_cell.length_c   1.000
_cell.angle_alpha   90.00
_cell.angle_beta   90.00
_cell.angle_gamma   90.00
#
_symmetry.space_group_name_H-M   'P 1'
#
loop_
_entity.id
_entity.type
_entity.pdbx_description
1 polymer ?
#
loop_
_entity_poly.entity_id
_entity_poly.type
_entity_poly.pdbx_seq_one_letter_code
_entity_poly.pdbx_strand_id
1 'polypeptide(L)'
;MSLPSLRLTASLAALGAATVVLSAPATSARADEGMWTFDNFPIATVNEKYGTNIDQAWLDRVRNAAVRLQGCSASLVSGEGLILTNHHCVVGCVQDLSSAENDYVKNGWMPATREEEKKCPGQTAEILTDITDVTDRVVGAGAGLEGAAFVQARAAEIDKIQKEVCGDDQKLTCQVISLYRGGQYKLYKFRKYDDVRLVFAPEFQAAFFGGDPDNFNFPRYALDAGFLRIYEDGKPVATPNHLAWNPNAPKEGDVTFVAGNPGSTSRLLTMAQLEALRDQQLPLTLIQTSELRGRLLEYSTTGEEAKRVSVDPIFGLENGFKVYYGQQGALTDPAFMATKRTAEQELRQRVAADPALAQRIGDPWAELERVAAAQRDLYLPYRQLEAAAGQRSSLYSYAKSIVRAAKERAKPVAERRAGYSDADIAALGRRLATETPISNDLEKIYLDFWLSKTREYLTVDNADVKALLGKESPEQIAERLVDGTRLADPAFRAQALAMTPEQLAASGDPLIAFVLANDDAAQAIRTQWESAVSGPTSRAGEKIAQARFAVYGTNLYPDATFSLRLSYGQVKGWTYRGVTVTPFTEIGGLYERNTGAEPFNAAEDWMAAEGKVNKSTVYDFVSTNDIIGGNSGSPVINAKGEVIGAAFDGNIHSLGGSFGYDGELNRTVTVSTAAITEALRTVYNQPRLLRELGVRR
;
A
#
# COMPACT_ATOMS: atom_id res chain seq x y z
N MET A 1 7.16 -26.75 65.49
CA MET A 1 7.40 -26.17 66.83
C MET A 1 8.49 -25.12 66.70
N SER A 2 8.14 -23.89 67.08
CA SER A 2 8.92 -22.68 67.33
C SER A 2 10.25 -22.42 66.62
N LEU A 3 10.21 -21.44 65.71
CA LEU A 3 11.31 -20.53 65.40
C LEU A 3 11.64 -19.64 66.62
N PRO A 4 12.90 -19.18 66.71
CA PRO A 4 13.10 -17.78 67.06
C PRO A 4 13.95 -17.03 66.04
N SER A 5 13.46 -15.83 65.78
CA SER A 5 14.01 -14.65 65.14
C SER A 5 15.33 -14.16 65.72
N LEU A 6 16.21 -13.62 64.87
CA LEU A 6 16.91 -12.34 65.12
C LEU A 6 17.54 -11.77 63.83
N ARG A 7 17.03 -10.59 63.42
CA ARG A 7 17.76 -9.57 62.63
C ARG A 7 18.64 -8.80 63.65
N LEU A 8 19.75 -8.12 63.37
CA LEU A 8 20.10 -7.20 62.28
C LEU A 8 21.53 -6.69 62.61
N THR A 9 22.39 -6.40 61.63
CA THR A 9 23.24 -5.17 61.48
C THR A 9 24.58 -5.36 60.73
N ALA A 10 24.61 -4.71 59.57
CA ALA A 10 25.66 -4.05 58.79
C ALA A 10 27.13 -4.05 59.25
N SER A 11 28.09 -4.33 58.34
CA SER A 11 28.80 -3.30 57.55
C SER A 11 30.01 -3.84 56.74
N LEU A 12 30.08 -3.41 55.47
CA LEU A 12 31.21 -3.16 54.57
C LEU A 12 32.47 -4.05 54.53
N ALA A 13 32.75 -4.61 53.34
CA ALA A 13 33.97 -4.47 52.50
C ALA A 13 34.07 -5.67 51.53
N ALA A 14 33.68 -5.54 50.26
CA ALA A 14 34.49 -5.10 49.11
C ALA A 14 35.25 -6.24 48.39
N LEU A 15 35.13 -6.21 47.05
CA LEU A 15 35.83 -6.93 45.98
C LEU A 15 35.37 -8.33 45.56
N GLY A 16 34.98 -8.42 44.28
CA GLY A 16 35.24 -9.59 43.44
C GLY A 16 34.05 -10.20 42.70
N ALA A 17 33.16 -9.43 42.09
CA ALA A 17 32.20 -9.97 41.13
C ALA A 17 32.64 -9.61 39.70
N ALA A 18 33.25 -10.59 39.02
CA ALA A 18 33.46 -10.56 37.58
C ALA A 18 32.08 -10.50 36.89
N THR A 19 31.76 -9.35 36.31
CA THR A 19 30.59 -9.17 35.45
C THR A 19 30.83 -9.96 34.17
N VAL A 20 30.29 -11.19 34.12
CA VAL A 20 30.06 -11.87 32.85
C VAL A 20 28.98 -11.07 32.12
N VAL A 21 29.40 -10.20 31.22
CA VAL A 21 28.52 -9.58 30.22
C VAL A 21 28.07 -10.70 29.29
N LEU A 22 26.97 -11.36 29.64
CA LEU A 22 26.22 -12.20 28.73
C LEU A 22 25.77 -11.31 27.59
N SER A 23 26.49 -11.40 26.47
CA SER A 23 26.12 -10.83 25.19
C SER A 23 24.87 -11.57 24.73
N ALA A 24 23.69 -11.11 25.17
CA ALA A 24 22.45 -11.55 24.57
C ALA A 24 22.54 -11.21 23.07
N PRO A 25 22.37 -12.19 22.15
CA PRO A 25 22.37 -11.88 20.73
C PRO A 25 21.25 -10.85 20.51
N ALA A 26 21.60 -9.75 19.84
CA ALA A 26 20.61 -8.78 19.36
C ALA A 26 19.48 -9.56 18.69
N THR A 27 18.24 -9.15 18.93
CA THR A 27 17.06 -9.72 18.27
C THR A 27 17.19 -9.53 16.76
N SER A 28 17.88 -10.48 16.14
CA SER A 28 17.89 -10.69 14.70
C SER A 28 16.44 -10.90 14.30
N ALA A 29 16.03 -10.37 13.14
CA ALA A 29 14.71 -10.65 12.58
C ALA A 29 14.38 -12.14 12.76
N ARG A 30 13.20 -12.45 13.31
CA ARG A 30 12.82 -13.86 13.46
C ARG A 30 12.79 -14.49 12.07
N ALA A 31 13.15 -15.75 11.99
CA ALA A 31 13.32 -16.42 10.70
C ALA A 31 12.01 -16.29 9.86
N ASP A 32 12.11 -15.73 8.65
CA ASP A 32 11.02 -15.39 7.68
C ASP A 32 10.37 -14.01 7.82
N GLU A 33 10.77 -13.22 8.80
CA GLU A 33 10.38 -11.82 8.90
C GLU A 33 11.20 -10.93 7.95
N GLY A 34 10.52 -10.01 7.29
CA GLY A 34 11.14 -8.85 6.64
C GLY A 34 10.78 -8.66 5.18
N MET A 35 10.71 -7.38 4.80
CA MET A 35 10.52 -6.90 3.43
C MET A 35 11.81 -6.20 3.00
N TRP A 36 12.76 -6.98 2.50
CA TRP A 36 14.14 -6.56 2.26
C TRP A 36 14.28 -5.75 0.98
N THR A 37 15.17 -4.75 0.96
CA THR A 37 15.52 -4.09 -0.30
C THR A 37 16.45 -4.99 -1.11
N PHE A 38 16.40 -4.90 -2.44
CA PHE A 38 17.22 -5.76 -3.32
C PHE A 38 18.73 -5.53 -3.14
N ASP A 39 19.14 -4.34 -2.71
CA ASP A 39 20.54 -3.98 -2.44
C ASP A 39 20.99 -4.29 -0.99
N ASN A 40 20.11 -4.85 -0.15
CA ASN A 40 20.42 -5.27 1.22
C ASN A 40 19.76 -6.62 1.57
N PHE A 41 19.58 -7.50 0.58
CA PHE A 41 18.97 -8.81 0.80
C PHE A 41 19.95 -9.77 1.53
N PRO A 42 19.54 -10.49 2.58
CA PRO A 42 20.44 -11.29 3.41
C PRO A 42 20.72 -12.67 2.77
N ILE A 43 21.41 -12.67 1.62
CA ILE A 43 21.69 -13.88 0.82
C ILE A 43 22.27 -15.02 1.67
N ALA A 44 23.28 -14.74 2.49
CA ALA A 44 23.96 -15.75 3.30
C ALA A 44 23.00 -16.45 4.28
N THR A 45 22.21 -15.66 5.02
CA THR A 45 21.21 -16.16 5.97
C THR A 45 20.17 -17.03 5.28
N VAL A 46 19.68 -16.60 4.12
CA VAL A 46 18.65 -17.31 3.35
C VAL A 46 19.20 -18.64 2.81
N ASN A 47 20.39 -18.62 2.20
CA ASN A 47 21.02 -19.82 1.66
C ASN A 47 21.36 -20.83 2.75
N GLU A 48 21.87 -20.36 3.90
CA GLU A 48 22.15 -21.23 5.05
C GLU A 48 20.87 -21.88 5.59
N LYS A 49 19.81 -21.08 5.77
CA LYS A 49 18.53 -21.57 6.32
C LYS A 49 17.84 -22.58 5.41
N TYR A 50 17.81 -22.31 4.12
CA TYR A 50 16.97 -23.02 3.16
C TYR A 50 17.71 -23.97 2.23
N GLY A 51 19.04 -24.01 2.30
CA GLY A 51 19.86 -24.79 1.37
C GLY A 51 19.74 -24.30 -0.08
N THR A 52 19.44 -23.01 -0.28
CA THR A 52 19.36 -22.38 -1.60
C THR A 52 20.73 -21.87 -2.07
N ASN A 53 20.82 -21.52 -3.35
CA ASN A 53 22.00 -20.92 -3.97
C ASN A 53 21.64 -19.56 -4.60
N ILE A 54 20.97 -18.70 -3.83
CA ILE A 54 20.65 -17.35 -4.28
C ILE A 54 21.95 -16.54 -4.39
N ASP A 55 22.09 -15.80 -5.48
CA ASP A 55 23.23 -14.92 -5.74
C ASP A 55 22.75 -13.58 -6.34
N GLN A 56 23.69 -12.69 -6.67
CA GLN A 56 23.35 -11.39 -7.24
C GLN A 56 22.68 -11.51 -8.62
N ALA A 57 23.11 -12.45 -9.45
CA ALA A 57 22.51 -12.65 -10.78
C ALA A 57 21.04 -13.10 -10.68
N TRP A 58 20.73 -13.92 -9.68
CA TRP A 58 19.35 -14.29 -9.35
C TRP A 58 18.54 -13.06 -8.91
N LEU A 59 19.08 -12.23 -8.01
CA LEU A 59 18.42 -11.01 -7.54
C LEU A 59 18.15 -10.04 -8.70
N ASP A 60 19.14 -9.84 -9.58
CA ASP A 60 19.02 -8.94 -10.73
C ASP A 60 17.94 -9.41 -11.70
N ARG A 61 17.86 -10.73 -11.97
CA ARG A 61 16.81 -11.31 -12.81
C ARG A 61 15.43 -11.08 -12.19
N VAL A 62 15.25 -11.37 -10.91
CA VAL A 62 13.96 -11.20 -10.22
C VAL A 62 13.56 -9.72 -10.18
N ARG A 63 14.49 -8.83 -9.88
CA ARG A 63 14.27 -7.37 -9.88
C ARG A 63 13.82 -6.86 -11.25
N ASN A 64 14.47 -7.32 -12.32
CA ASN A 64 14.17 -6.91 -13.69
C ASN A 64 12.85 -7.51 -14.23
N ALA A 65 12.26 -8.47 -13.53
CA ALA A 65 11.00 -9.10 -13.90
C ALA A 65 9.82 -8.66 -13.03
N ALA A 66 10.07 -8.16 -11.83
CA ALA A 66 9.05 -7.59 -10.95
C ALA A 66 8.57 -6.24 -11.50
N VAL A 67 7.25 -6.06 -11.51
CA VAL A 67 6.57 -4.90 -12.08
C VAL A 67 5.78 -4.19 -10.99
N ARG A 68 5.98 -2.88 -10.87
CA ARG A 68 5.14 -1.99 -10.06
C ARG A 68 3.97 -1.52 -10.92
N LEU A 69 2.76 -1.80 -10.48
CA LEU A 69 1.51 -1.23 -10.98
C LEU A 69 1.04 -0.11 -10.02
N GLN A 70 -0.02 0.61 -10.38
CA GLN A 70 -0.60 1.60 -9.49
C GLN A 70 -1.29 0.91 -8.31
N GLY A 71 -0.71 1.04 -7.11
CA GLY A 71 -1.23 0.41 -5.88
C GLY A 71 -1.02 -1.10 -5.76
N CYS A 72 -0.51 -1.76 -6.80
CA CYS A 72 -0.30 -3.20 -6.87
C CYS A 72 1.10 -3.59 -7.37
N SER A 73 1.39 -4.87 -7.27
CA SER A 73 2.57 -5.55 -7.81
C SER A 73 2.18 -6.49 -8.96
N ALA A 74 3.16 -6.88 -9.75
CA ALA A 74 2.99 -7.78 -10.88
C ALA A 74 4.33 -8.40 -11.30
N SER A 75 4.33 -9.25 -12.32
CA SER A 75 5.56 -9.80 -12.90
C SER A 75 5.48 -10.05 -14.39
N LEU A 76 6.62 -9.91 -15.07
CA LEU A 76 6.80 -10.36 -16.45
C LEU A 76 6.91 -11.89 -16.49
N VAL A 77 6.06 -12.53 -17.29
CA VAL A 77 5.94 -14.00 -17.40
C VAL A 77 6.04 -14.53 -18.83
N SER A 78 6.34 -13.68 -19.80
CA SER A 78 6.69 -14.08 -21.16
C SER A 78 7.77 -13.19 -21.76
N GLY A 79 8.35 -13.61 -22.89
CA GLY A 79 9.32 -12.83 -23.66
C GLY A 79 8.73 -11.64 -24.44
N GLU A 80 7.41 -11.50 -24.46
CA GLU A 80 6.67 -10.47 -25.22
C GLU A 80 5.83 -9.57 -24.30
N GLY A 81 6.35 -9.27 -23.11
CA GLY A 81 5.77 -8.26 -22.22
C GLY A 81 4.50 -8.69 -21.50
N LEU A 82 4.14 -9.98 -21.49
CA LEU A 82 2.99 -10.47 -20.71
C LEU A 82 3.26 -10.33 -19.22
N ILE A 83 2.29 -9.79 -18.50
CA ILE A 83 2.35 -9.49 -17.08
C ILE A 83 1.30 -10.34 -16.36
N LEU A 84 1.71 -11.07 -15.31
CA LEU A 84 0.82 -11.66 -14.32
C LEU A 84 0.60 -10.67 -13.16
N THR A 85 -0.64 -10.48 -12.76
CA THR A 85 -1.04 -9.78 -11.53
C THR A 85 -2.35 -10.40 -11.00
N ASN A 86 -2.98 -9.77 -10.01
CA ASN A 86 -4.29 -10.20 -9.51
C ASN A 86 -5.44 -9.57 -10.29
N HIS A 87 -6.61 -10.22 -10.25
CA HIS A 87 -7.82 -9.67 -10.83
C HIS A 87 -8.20 -8.36 -10.13
N HIS A 88 -8.17 -8.30 -8.79
CA HIS A 88 -8.51 -7.07 -8.07
C HIS A 88 -7.52 -5.90 -8.33
N CYS A 89 -6.33 -6.19 -8.86
CA CYS A 89 -5.39 -5.16 -9.32
C CYS A 89 -5.73 -4.60 -10.70
N VAL A 90 -6.59 -5.29 -11.47
CA VAL A 90 -7.05 -4.86 -12.79
C VAL A 90 -8.55 -4.56 -12.84
N VAL A 91 -9.30 -4.83 -11.77
CA VAL A 91 -10.76 -4.66 -11.73
C VAL A 91 -11.20 -3.23 -12.07
N GLY A 92 -10.43 -2.22 -11.64
CA GLY A 92 -10.67 -0.84 -12.05
C GLY A 92 -10.58 -0.65 -13.57
N CYS A 93 -9.53 -1.20 -14.21
CA CYS A 93 -9.42 -1.22 -15.67
C CYS A 93 -10.56 -1.99 -16.34
N VAL A 94 -10.96 -3.15 -15.79
CA VAL A 94 -12.09 -3.95 -16.30
C VAL A 94 -13.39 -3.14 -16.23
N GLN A 95 -13.63 -2.45 -15.10
CA GLN A 95 -14.81 -1.62 -14.88
C GLN A 95 -14.82 -0.40 -15.80
N ASP A 96 -13.69 0.28 -15.96
CA ASP A 96 -13.55 1.45 -16.86
C ASP A 96 -13.74 1.09 -18.33
N LEU A 97 -13.37 -0.13 -18.73
CA LEU A 97 -13.58 -0.64 -20.08
C LEU A 97 -14.99 -1.18 -20.33
N SER A 98 -15.78 -1.40 -19.27
CA SER A 98 -17.13 -1.95 -19.34
C SER A 98 -18.17 -0.89 -19.73
N SER A 99 -19.30 -1.34 -20.29
CA SER A 99 -20.49 -0.52 -20.54
C SER A 99 -21.75 -1.24 -20.05
N ALA A 100 -22.91 -0.58 -20.13
CA ALA A 100 -24.19 -1.22 -19.81
C ALA A 100 -24.48 -2.43 -20.72
N GLU A 101 -23.99 -2.40 -21.96
CA GLU A 101 -24.13 -3.48 -22.94
C GLU A 101 -23.03 -4.55 -22.82
N ASN A 102 -21.85 -4.18 -22.32
CA ASN A 102 -20.69 -5.08 -22.19
C ASN A 102 -20.09 -4.97 -20.78
N ASP A 103 -20.61 -5.76 -19.86
CA ASP A 103 -20.11 -5.83 -18.49
C ASP A 103 -18.97 -6.86 -18.38
N TYR A 104 -17.72 -6.41 -18.45
CA TYR A 104 -16.55 -7.28 -18.31
C TYR A 104 -16.26 -7.62 -16.85
N VAL A 105 -16.80 -6.89 -15.87
CA VAL A 105 -16.68 -7.24 -14.45
C VAL A 105 -17.48 -8.52 -14.18
N LYS A 106 -18.69 -8.59 -14.73
CA LYS A 106 -19.54 -9.78 -14.64
C LYS A 106 -19.07 -10.94 -15.51
N ASN A 107 -18.74 -10.67 -16.78
CA ASN A 107 -18.52 -11.72 -17.78
C ASN A 107 -17.05 -12.06 -18.05
N GLY A 108 -16.11 -11.34 -17.41
CA GLY A 108 -14.69 -11.44 -17.70
C GLY A 108 -14.29 -10.79 -19.03
N TRP A 109 -12.99 -10.87 -19.33
CA TRP A 109 -12.37 -10.40 -20.57
C TRP A 109 -11.39 -11.46 -21.10
N MET A 110 -11.74 -12.08 -22.22
CA MET A 110 -10.98 -13.18 -22.83
C MET A 110 -10.88 -13.01 -24.36
N PRO A 111 -10.06 -12.05 -24.84
CA PRO A 111 -9.95 -11.76 -26.27
C PRO A 111 -9.36 -12.95 -27.05
N ALA A 112 -9.92 -13.21 -28.23
CA ALA A 112 -9.47 -14.33 -29.08
C ALA A 112 -8.07 -14.07 -29.65
N THR A 113 -7.76 -12.80 -29.91
CA THR A 113 -6.54 -12.35 -30.58
C THR A 113 -5.77 -11.34 -29.75
N ARG A 114 -4.53 -11.02 -30.17
CA ARG A 114 -3.69 -10.05 -29.47
C ARG A 114 -4.12 -8.61 -29.82
N GLU A 115 -4.64 -8.42 -31.02
CA GLU A 115 -5.10 -7.16 -31.57
C GLU A 115 -6.33 -6.62 -30.82
N GLU A 116 -7.09 -7.49 -30.18
CA GLU A 116 -8.24 -7.15 -29.35
C GLU A 116 -7.85 -6.67 -27.94
N GLU A 117 -6.61 -6.88 -27.47
CA GLU A 117 -6.15 -6.46 -26.13
C GLU A 117 -6.41 -4.95 -25.93
N LYS A 118 -7.15 -4.59 -24.87
CA LYS A 118 -7.65 -3.23 -24.63
C LYS A 118 -6.71 -2.44 -23.74
N LYS A 119 -6.38 -1.21 -24.11
CA LYS A 119 -5.57 -0.31 -23.26
C LYS A 119 -6.33 0.05 -21.98
N CYS A 120 -5.71 -0.19 -20.82
CA CYS A 120 -6.25 0.23 -19.53
C CYS A 120 -6.11 1.76 -19.37
N PRO A 121 -7.21 2.49 -19.16
CA PRO A 121 -7.15 3.94 -18.93
C PRO A 121 -6.24 4.29 -17.75
N GLY A 122 -5.31 5.21 -17.96
CA GLY A 122 -4.40 5.70 -16.91
C GLY A 122 -3.39 4.70 -16.34
N GLN A 123 -3.50 3.41 -16.61
CA GLN A 123 -2.61 2.36 -16.06
C GLN A 123 -1.19 2.49 -16.59
N THR A 124 -0.23 2.35 -15.68
CA THR A 124 1.20 2.32 -15.99
C THR A 124 1.84 1.07 -15.40
N ALA A 125 2.97 0.67 -15.98
CA ALA A 125 3.81 -0.41 -15.46
C ALA A 125 5.25 0.07 -15.36
N GLU A 126 5.90 -0.19 -14.23
CA GLU A 126 7.26 0.28 -13.94
C GLU A 126 8.17 -0.86 -13.49
N ILE A 127 9.38 -0.92 -14.03
CA ILE A 127 10.38 -1.95 -13.71
C ILE A 127 11.59 -1.26 -13.07
N LEU A 128 12.01 -1.73 -11.89
CA LEU A 128 13.16 -1.17 -11.19
C LEU A 128 14.47 -1.56 -11.89
N THR A 129 15.22 -0.55 -12.34
CA THR A 129 16.47 -0.73 -13.08
C THR A 129 17.71 -0.41 -12.26
N ASP A 130 17.63 0.49 -11.27
CA ASP A 130 18.77 0.87 -10.44
C ASP A 130 18.35 1.39 -9.06
N ILE A 131 19.23 1.21 -8.07
CA ILE A 131 19.12 1.76 -6.71
C ILE A 131 20.45 2.44 -6.39
N THR A 132 20.42 3.74 -6.08
CA THR A 132 21.61 4.51 -5.68
C THR A 132 21.42 5.13 -4.31
N ASP A 133 22.41 5.01 -3.41
CA ASP A 133 22.39 5.71 -2.13
C ASP A 133 22.67 7.21 -2.32
N VAL A 134 21.77 8.05 -1.82
CA VAL A 134 21.84 9.53 -1.88
C VAL A 134 21.70 10.16 -0.50
N THR A 135 21.92 9.38 0.56
CA THR A 135 21.70 9.76 1.96
C THR A 135 22.45 11.04 2.32
N ASP A 136 23.75 11.12 2.02
CA ASP A 136 24.59 12.25 2.40
C ASP A 136 24.12 13.57 1.78
N ARG A 137 23.61 13.53 0.55
CA ARG A 137 23.08 14.73 -0.13
C ARG A 137 21.82 15.23 0.57
N VAL A 138 20.86 14.34 0.80
CA VAL A 138 19.56 14.71 1.38
C VAL A 138 19.70 15.13 2.85
N VAL A 139 20.54 14.44 3.63
CA VAL A 139 20.83 14.82 5.02
C VAL A 139 21.60 16.14 5.07
N GLY A 140 22.60 16.33 4.20
CA GLY A 140 23.38 17.56 4.11
C GLY A 140 22.53 18.80 3.80
N ALA A 141 21.53 18.68 2.93
CA ALA A 141 20.63 19.79 2.56
C ALA A 141 19.78 20.31 3.75
N GLY A 142 19.45 19.45 4.71
CA GLY A 142 18.68 19.83 5.90
C GLY A 142 19.53 20.27 7.10
N ALA A 143 20.87 20.19 7.01
CA ALA A 143 21.73 20.38 8.17
C ALA A 143 21.60 21.80 8.77
N GLY A 144 21.35 21.87 10.08
CA GLY A 144 21.20 23.14 10.82
C GLY A 144 19.88 23.88 10.58
N LEU A 145 18.98 23.35 9.77
CA LEU A 145 17.65 23.92 9.52
C LEU A 145 16.59 23.29 10.42
N GLU A 146 15.52 24.04 10.68
CA GLU A 146 14.37 23.57 11.47
C GLU A 146 13.03 23.98 10.81
N GLY A 147 11.94 23.43 11.33
CA GLY A 147 10.57 23.75 10.88
C GLY A 147 10.38 23.60 9.37
N ALA A 148 9.68 24.56 8.76
CA ALA A 148 9.39 24.54 7.32
C ALA A 148 10.66 24.62 6.45
N ALA A 149 11.70 25.33 6.89
CA ALA A 149 12.94 25.46 6.13
C ALA A 149 13.67 24.11 5.99
N PHE A 150 13.68 23.29 7.04
CA PHE A 150 14.22 21.93 7.00
C PHE A 150 13.51 21.07 5.96
N VAL A 151 12.17 21.08 5.96
CA VAL A 151 11.35 20.29 5.04
C VAL A 151 11.57 20.74 3.60
N GLN A 152 11.58 22.06 3.36
CA GLN A 152 11.75 22.66 2.04
C GLN A 152 13.14 22.36 1.43
N ALA A 153 14.22 22.56 2.19
CA ALA A 153 15.57 22.35 1.66
C ALA A 153 15.81 20.91 1.22
N ARG A 154 15.27 19.95 1.97
CA ARG A 154 15.39 18.52 1.66
C ARG A 154 14.52 18.10 0.48
N ALA A 155 13.30 18.62 0.39
CA ALA A 155 12.45 18.39 -0.77
C ALA A 155 13.09 18.94 -2.05
N ALA A 156 13.67 20.15 -1.98
CA ALA A 156 14.39 20.74 -3.11
C ALA A 156 15.61 19.91 -3.55
N GLU A 157 16.39 19.36 -2.62
CA GLU A 157 17.51 18.48 -2.96
C GLU A 157 17.04 17.14 -3.54
N ILE A 158 15.94 16.56 -3.03
CA ILE A 158 15.31 15.37 -3.62
C ILE A 158 14.87 15.63 -5.05
N ASP A 159 14.17 16.73 -5.31
CA ASP A 159 13.71 17.10 -6.65
C ASP A 159 14.89 17.29 -7.61
N LYS A 160 15.95 17.93 -7.12
CA LYS A 160 17.21 18.10 -7.86
C LYS A 160 17.86 16.76 -8.21
N ILE A 161 18.01 15.84 -7.26
CA ILE A 161 18.56 14.49 -7.48
C ILE A 161 17.76 13.75 -8.56
N GLN A 162 16.43 13.76 -8.45
CA GLN A 162 15.56 13.06 -9.41
C GLN A 162 15.71 13.63 -10.82
N LYS A 163 15.77 14.96 -10.93
CA LYS A 163 15.95 15.66 -12.20
C LYS A 163 17.33 15.43 -12.82
N GLU A 164 18.39 15.37 -12.01
CA GLU A 164 19.75 15.06 -12.49
C GLU A 164 19.84 13.67 -13.13
N VAL A 165 19.08 12.68 -12.64
CA VAL A 165 19.18 11.29 -13.10
C VAL A 165 18.19 10.93 -14.21
N CYS A 166 16.95 11.43 -14.15
CA CYS A 166 15.93 11.11 -15.15
C CYS A 166 15.68 12.23 -16.17
N GLY A 167 16.10 13.48 -15.89
CA GLY A 167 15.77 14.63 -16.73
C GLY A 167 14.26 14.73 -16.98
N ASP A 168 13.90 15.03 -18.23
CA ASP A 168 12.51 15.09 -18.70
C ASP A 168 12.09 13.82 -19.48
N ASP A 169 12.85 12.71 -19.36
CA ASP A 169 12.56 11.47 -20.09
C ASP A 169 11.31 10.78 -19.52
N GLN A 170 10.21 10.84 -20.29
CA GLN A 170 8.92 10.25 -19.91
C GLN A 170 8.95 8.71 -19.83
N LYS A 171 9.99 8.08 -20.38
CA LYS A 171 10.23 6.63 -20.29
C LYS A 171 10.84 6.22 -18.94
N LEU A 172 11.19 7.17 -18.08
CA LEU A 172 11.82 6.91 -16.80
C LEU A 172 11.01 7.51 -15.64
N THR A 173 11.07 6.84 -14.50
CA THR A 173 10.63 7.40 -13.20
C THR A 173 11.80 7.35 -12.24
N CYS A 174 12.16 8.49 -11.65
CA CYS A 174 13.16 8.58 -10.59
C CYS A 174 12.47 8.97 -9.29
N GLN A 175 12.68 8.19 -8.24
CA GLN A 175 12.06 8.43 -6.94
C GLN A 175 13.10 8.29 -5.82
N VAL A 176 13.35 9.37 -5.06
CA VAL A 176 14.12 9.25 -3.81
C VAL A 176 13.20 8.72 -2.72
N ILE A 177 13.58 7.60 -2.12
CA ILE A 177 12.82 6.89 -1.12
C ILE A 177 13.52 7.03 0.23
N SER A 178 12.79 7.54 1.23
CA SER A 178 13.22 7.57 2.62
C SER A 178 13.04 6.20 3.26
N LEU A 179 14.12 5.60 3.73
CA LEU A 179 14.14 4.31 4.40
C LEU A 179 14.53 4.49 5.87
N TYR A 180 14.15 3.51 6.70
CA TYR A 180 14.47 3.50 8.14
C TYR A 180 14.04 4.79 8.86
N ARG A 181 12.87 5.36 8.51
CA ARG A 181 12.32 6.59 9.10
C ARG A 181 13.28 7.80 8.95
N GLY A 182 13.96 7.87 7.81
CA GLY A 182 14.92 8.92 7.46
C GLY A 182 16.39 8.56 7.72
N GLY A 183 16.66 7.34 8.19
CA GLY A 183 18.04 6.85 8.35
C GLY A 183 18.81 6.71 7.04
N GLN A 184 18.13 6.48 5.92
CA GLN A 184 18.73 6.43 4.60
C GLN A 184 17.81 7.05 3.54
N TYR A 185 18.40 7.57 2.46
CA TYR A 185 17.71 8.03 1.27
C TYR A 185 18.30 7.33 0.06
N LYS A 186 17.47 6.64 -0.71
CA LYS A 186 17.92 5.91 -1.90
C LYS A 186 17.11 6.33 -3.12
N LEU A 187 17.78 6.65 -4.22
CA LEU A 187 17.17 6.91 -5.50
C LEU A 187 16.84 5.59 -6.20
N TYR A 188 15.58 5.38 -6.52
CA TYR A 188 15.10 4.25 -7.32
C TYR A 188 14.82 4.76 -8.73
N LYS A 189 15.47 4.13 -9.72
CA LYS A 189 15.27 4.44 -11.15
C LYS A 189 14.47 3.34 -11.81
N PHE A 190 13.32 3.70 -12.37
CA PHE A 190 12.42 2.76 -13.06
C PHE A 190 12.36 3.03 -14.56
N ARG A 191 12.21 1.97 -15.35
CA ARG A 191 11.70 2.04 -16.73
C ARG A 191 10.17 2.02 -16.68
N LYS A 192 9.52 3.04 -17.27
CA LYS A 192 8.06 3.26 -17.22
C LYS A 192 7.36 3.01 -18.57
N TYR A 193 6.30 2.23 -18.56
CA TYR A 193 5.45 1.97 -19.73
C TYR A 193 4.05 2.56 -19.51
N ASP A 194 3.58 3.34 -20.49
CA ASP A 194 2.29 4.06 -20.48
C ASP A 194 1.23 3.42 -21.41
N ASP A 195 1.60 2.40 -22.19
CA ASP A 195 0.67 1.56 -22.94
C ASP A 195 0.64 0.17 -22.28
N VAL A 196 -0.30 0.01 -21.33
CA VAL A 196 -0.57 -1.24 -20.63
C VAL A 196 -1.95 -1.72 -21.03
N ARG A 197 -2.04 -2.95 -21.54
CA ARG A 197 -3.28 -3.50 -22.09
C ARG A 197 -3.78 -4.71 -21.32
N LEU A 198 -5.09 -4.82 -21.15
CA LEU A 198 -5.77 -5.96 -20.56
C LEU A 198 -5.78 -7.14 -21.54
N VAL A 199 -5.20 -8.25 -21.09
CA VAL A 199 -5.05 -9.48 -21.88
C VAL A 199 -6.03 -10.55 -21.43
N PHE A 200 -6.27 -10.64 -20.11
CA PHE A 200 -7.20 -11.61 -19.54
C PHE A 200 -7.66 -11.13 -18.16
N ALA A 201 -8.95 -11.25 -17.89
CA ALA A 201 -9.54 -11.18 -16.56
C ALA A 201 -10.68 -12.21 -16.48
N PRO A 202 -10.71 -13.11 -15.50
CA PRO A 202 -11.89 -13.94 -15.26
C PRO A 202 -13.06 -13.08 -14.78
N GLU A 203 -14.24 -13.67 -14.60
CA GLU A 203 -15.36 -12.99 -13.95
C GLU A 203 -14.96 -12.55 -12.53
N PHE A 204 -15.43 -11.38 -12.09
CA PHE A 204 -15.19 -10.90 -10.72
C PHE A 204 -15.63 -11.93 -9.68
N GLN A 205 -16.72 -12.66 -9.95
CA GLN A 205 -17.20 -13.71 -9.07
C GLN A 205 -16.25 -14.91 -8.97
N ALA A 206 -15.50 -15.25 -10.01
CA ALA A 206 -14.47 -16.29 -9.95
C ALA A 206 -13.23 -15.81 -9.17
N ALA A 207 -12.86 -14.53 -9.33
CA ALA A 207 -11.73 -13.91 -8.66
C ALA A 207 -11.98 -13.51 -7.20
N PHE A 208 -13.23 -13.31 -6.80
CA PHE A 208 -13.62 -12.86 -5.47
C PHE A 208 -14.70 -13.74 -4.84
N PHE A 209 -14.74 -15.03 -5.22
CA PHE A 209 -15.64 -16.02 -4.63
C PHE A 209 -15.51 -16.02 -3.09
N GLY A 210 -16.66 -16.04 -2.41
CA GLY A 210 -16.74 -15.89 -0.96
C GLY A 210 -16.74 -14.45 -0.45
N GLY A 211 -16.51 -13.48 -1.35
CA GLY A 211 -16.68 -12.04 -1.11
C GLY A 211 -15.85 -11.51 0.05
N ASP A 212 -16.35 -10.44 0.67
CA ASP A 212 -15.77 -9.91 1.89
C ASP A 212 -15.70 -10.98 3.01
N PRO A 213 -16.70 -11.85 3.28
CA PRO A 213 -16.57 -12.86 4.34
C PRO A 213 -15.29 -13.70 4.30
N ASP A 214 -14.83 -14.11 3.12
CA ASP A 214 -13.58 -14.85 2.97
C ASP A 214 -12.35 -13.92 2.85
N ASN A 215 -12.51 -12.60 2.68
CA ASN A 215 -11.40 -11.66 2.50
C ASN A 215 -10.59 -11.56 3.79
N PHE A 216 -9.27 -11.67 3.67
CA PHE A 216 -8.30 -11.94 4.72
C PHE A 216 -8.47 -13.29 5.44
N ASN A 217 -9.00 -14.32 4.79
CA ASN A 217 -9.14 -15.66 5.40
C ASN A 217 -8.55 -16.76 4.53
N PHE A 218 -8.22 -17.87 5.17
CA PHE A 218 -7.88 -19.12 4.51
C PHE A 218 -8.41 -20.29 5.36
N PRO A 219 -9.03 -21.35 4.79
CA PRO A 219 -9.13 -21.73 3.36
C PRO A 219 -9.81 -20.71 2.45
N ARG A 220 -9.24 -20.50 1.26
CA ARG A 220 -9.67 -19.56 0.22
C ARG A 220 -9.81 -20.31 -1.11
N TYR A 221 -10.76 -19.89 -1.95
CA TYR A 221 -11.12 -20.56 -3.21
C TYR A 221 -11.38 -19.55 -4.31
N ALA A 222 -10.36 -18.78 -4.70
CA ALA A 222 -10.54 -17.65 -5.61
C ALA A 222 -9.48 -17.62 -6.72
N LEU A 223 -9.92 -17.49 -7.98
CA LEU A 223 -9.02 -17.31 -9.13
C LEU A 223 -8.60 -15.84 -9.25
N ASP A 224 -7.95 -15.31 -8.22
CA ASP A 224 -7.57 -13.90 -8.20
C ASP A 224 -6.33 -13.63 -9.07
N ALA A 225 -6.49 -13.77 -10.37
CA ALA A 225 -5.44 -13.62 -11.37
C ALA A 225 -5.94 -12.79 -12.56
N GLY A 226 -5.06 -11.96 -13.09
CA GLY A 226 -5.28 -11.19 -14.32
C GLY A 226 -3.99 -11.11 -15.13
N PHE A 227 -4.13 -10.95 -16.44
CA PHE A 227 -3.00 -10.69 -17.32
C PHE A 227 -3.10 -9.32 -17.98
N LEU A 228 -1.98 -8.61 -17.95
CA LEU A 228 -1.74 -7.38 -18.69
C LEU A 228 -0.62 -7.60 -19.71
N ARG A 229 -0.40 -6.63 -20.60
CA ARG A 229 0.78 -6.59 -21.46
C ARG A 229 1.29 -5.17 -21.63
N ILE A 230 2.61 -5.00 -21.55
CA ILE A 230 3.27 -3.74 -21.88
C ILE A 230 3.55 -3.63 -23.38
N TYR A 231 3.20 -2.48 -23.94
CA TYR A 231 3.45 -2.10 -25.33
C TYR A 231 4.34 -0.86 -25.41
N GLU A 232 5.07 -0.75 -26.51
CA GLU A 232 5.80 0.44 -26.91
C GLU A 232 5.70 0.58 -28.43
N ASP A 233 5.42 1.78 -28.91
CA ASP A 233 5.25 2.08 -30.34
C ASP A 233 4.27 1.11 -31.05
N GLY A 234 3.19 0.75 -30.33
CA GLY A 234 2.13 -0.14 -30.81
C GLY A 234 2.52 -1.63 -30.87
N LYS A 235 3.68 -2.03 -30.34
CA LYS A 235 4.16 -3.43 -30.34
C LYS A 235 4.39 -3.94 -28.91
N PRO A 236 4.22 -5.25 -28.65
CA PRO A 236 4.63 -5.85 -27.39
C PRO A 236 6.11 -5.59 -27.09
N VAL A 237 6.42 -5.24 -25.84
CA VAL A 237 7.80 -5.02 -25.40
C VAL A 237 8.53 -6.36 -25.28
N ALA A 238 9.76 -6.43 -25.81
CA ALA A 238 10.61 -7.61 -25.65
C ALA A 238 11.18 -7.69 -24.22
N THR A 239 10.94 -8.79 -23.53
CA THR A 239 11.26 -8.97 -22.10
C THR A 239 12.09 -10.24 -21.87
N PRO A 240 13.39 -10.24 -22.22
CA PRO A 240 14.23 -11.44 -22.13
C PRO A 240 14.49 -11.90 -20.68
N ASN A 241 14.30 -11.03 -19.70
CA ASN A 241 14.52 -11.31 -18.28
C ASN A 241 13.22 -11.70 -17.53
N HIS A 242 12.16 -12.14 -18.22
CA HIS A 242 10.92 -12.57 -17.59
C HIS A 242 11.12 -13.80 -16.68
N LEU A 243 10.20 -14.00 -15.74
CA LEU A 243 10.17 -15.20 -14.91
C LEU A 243 9.54 -16.36 -15.67
N ALA A 244 10.09 -17.56 -15.48
CA ALA A 244 9.56 -18.76 -16.11
C ALA A 244 8.26 -19.20 -15.41
N TRP A 245 7.23 -19.55 -16.19
CA TRP A 245 5.98 -20.10 -15.65
C TRP A 245 6.16 -21.57 -15.24
N ASN A 246 5.78 -21.94 -14.03
CA ASN A 246 5.73 -23.32 -13.59
C ASN A 246 4.26 -23.76 -13.40
N PRO A 247 3.68 -24.60 -14.27
CA PRO A 247 2.26 -24.97 -14.18
C PRO A 247 1.97 -26.04 -13.10
N ASN A 248 2.96 -26.47 -12.33
CA ASN A 248 2.80 -27.55 -11.36
C ASN A 248 2.42 -27.01 -9.98
N ALA A 249 1.68 -27.82 -9.22
CA ALA A 249 1.34 -27.49 -7.85
C ALA A 249 2.60 -27.39 -6.96
N PRO A 250 2.68 -26.37 -6.08
CA PRO A 250 3.73 -26.29 -5.07
C PRO A 250 3.56 -27.40 -4.03
N LYS A 251 4.62 -27.69 -3.27
CA LYS A 251 4.65 -28.68 -2.18
C LYS A 251 4.87 -28.01 -0.84
N GLU A 252 4.34 -28.61 0.22
CA GLU A 252 4.62 -28.15 1.58
C GLU A 252 6.13 -28.22 1.85
N GLY A 253 6.68 -27.14 2.42
CA GLY A 253 8.12 -26.97 2.63
C GLY A 253 8.89 -26.41 1.45
N ASP A 254 8.28 -26.23 0.27
CA ASP A 254 8.95 -25.54 -0.84
C ASP A 254 9.33 -24.12 -0.42
N VAL A 255 10.57 -23.73 -0.70
CA VAL A 255 11.11 -22.39 -0.42
C VAL A 255 10.52 -21.39 -1.39
N THR A 256 10.00 -20.28 -0.88
CA THR A 256 9.28 -19.27 -1.65
C THR A 256 9.82 -17.88 -1.43
N PHE A 257 9.80 -17.08 -2.50
CA PHE A 257 10.16 -15.67 -2.49
C PHE A 257 9.02 -14.85 -3.08
N VAL A 258 8.75 -13.69 -2.48
CA VAL A 258 7.74 -12.73 -2.96
C VAL A 258 8.42 -11.42 -3.27
N ALA A 259 8.44 -11.06 -4.56
CA ALA A 259 9.01 -9.80 -5.04
C ALA A 259 7.88 -8.81 -5.34
N GLY A 260 7.78 -7.74 -4.58
CA GLY A 260 6.61 -6.86 -4.63
C GLY A 260 6.84 -5.46 -4.09
N ASN A 261 5.83 -4.61 -4.20
CA ASN A 261 5.79 -3.23 -3.76
C ASN A 261 4.88 -3.11 -2.52
N PRO A 262 5.30 -3.57 -1.34
CA PRO A 262 4.51 -3.39 -0.11
C PRO A 262 4.27 -1.89 0.13
N GLY A 263 3.02 -1.50 0.35
CA GLY A 263 2.57 -0.11 0.48
C GLY A 263 3.25 0.62 1.62
N SER A 264 2.86 0.33 2.86
CA SER A 264 3.50 0.91 4.03
C SER A 264 3.43 0.01 5.25
N THR A 265 4.48 0.08 6.08
CA THR A 265 4.48 -0.46 7.44
C THR A 265 4.95 0.61 8.41
N SER A 266 4.79 0.32 9.70
CA SER A 266 5.07 1.19 10.83
C SER A 266 5.74 0.40 11.97
N ARG A 267 6.58 -0.57 11.62
CA ARG A 267 7.26 -1.46 12.58
C ARG A 267 8.34 -0.75 13.37
N LEU A 268 8.87 0.35 12.83
CA LEU A 268 9.92 1.17 13.42
C LEU A 268 9.39 2.35 14.26
N LEU A 269 8.07 2.45 14.48
CA LEU A 269 7.48 3.46 15.36
C LEU A 269 7.91 3.28 16.82
N THR A 270 7.96 4.39 17.56
CA THR A 270 8.16 4.38 19.01
C THR A 270 6.89 4.06 19.76
N MET A 271 7.00 3.74 21.06
CA MET A 271 5.85 3.53 21.94
C MET A 271 4.90 4.72 21.94
N ALA A 272 5.40 5.95 22.06
CA ALA A 272 4.56 7.15 22.03
C ALA A 272 3.76 7.29 20.72
N GLN A 273 4.37 6.90 19.59
CA GLN A 273 3.69 6.93 18.29
C GLN A 273 2.65 5.81 18.16
N LEU A 274 2.98 4.59 18.60
CA LEU A 274 2.05 3.46 18.60
C LEU A 274 0.84 3.73 19.49
N GLU A 275 1.04 4.32 20.67
CA GLU A 275 -0.04 4.69 21.59
C GLU A 275 -0.93 5.78 21.00
N ALA A 276 -0.36 6.79 20.34
CA ALA A 276 -1.15 7.81 19.64
C ALA A 276 -2.01 7.23 18.50
N LEU A 277 -1.51 6.23 17.77
CA LEU A 277 -2.29 5.51 16.76
C LEU A 277 -3.46 4.75 17.40
N ARG A 278 -3.17 3.96 18.43
CA ARG A 278 -4.11 3.10 19.16
C ARG A 278 -5.25 3.91 19.82
N ASP A 279 -4.90 5.01 20.47
CA ASP A 279 -5.79 5.73 21.37
C ASP A 279 -6.61 6.81 20.67
N GLN A 280 -6.17 7.30 19.51
CA GLN A 280 -6.80 8.43 18.83
C GLN A 280 -7.11 8.16 17.35
N GLN A 281 -6.10 7.78 16.54
CA GLN A 281 -6.24 7.81 15.09
C GLN A 281 -7.04 6.63 14.52
N LEU A 282 -6.72 5.41 14.95
CA LEU A 282 -7.39 4.19 14.47
C LEU A 282 -8.86 4.12 14.90
N PRO A 283 -9.25 4.42 16.16
CA PRO A 283 -10.65 4.44 16.57
C PRO A 283 -11.51 5.36 15.70
N LEU A 284 -11.03 6.58 15.45
CA LEU A 284 -11.74 7.55 14.59
C LEU A 284 -11.89 7.03 13.16
N THR A 285 -10.81 6.47 12.61
CA THR A 285 -10.80 5.93 11.25
C THR A 285 -11.77 4.77 11.10
N LEU A 286 -11.80 3.86 12.06
CA LEU A 286 -12.72 2.72 12.09
C LEU A 286 -14.19 3.15 12.11
N ILE A 287 -14.55 4.09 12.98
CA ILE A 287 -15.92 4.59 13.10
C ILE A 287 -16.38 5.21 11.77
N GLN A 288 -15.61 6.17 11.22
CA GLN A 288 -15.99 6.84 9.98
C GLN A 288 -16.03 5.89 8.78
N THR A 289 -15.10 4.94 8.70
CA THR A 289 -15.06 3.94 7.62
C THR A 289 -16.27 3.00 7.70
N SER A 290 -16.64 2.56 8.90
CA SER A 290 -17.81 1.72 9.13
C SER A 290 -19.11 2.42 8.75
N GLU A 291 -19.25 3.70 9.08
CA GLU A 291 -20.45 4.47 8.73
C GLU A 291 -20.57 4.69 7.22
N LEU A 292 -19.49 5.08 6.55
CA LEU A 292 -19.49 5.22 5.09
C LEU A 292 -19.80 3.89 4.41
N ARG A 293 -19.32 2.78 4.96
CA ARG A 293 -19.60 1.43 4.43
C ARG A 293 -21.09 1.15 4.45
N GLY A 294 -21.78 1.45 5.55
CA GLY A 294 -23.23 1.32 5.62
C GLY A 294 -23.96 2.13 4.55
N ARG A 295 -23.52 3.37 4.29
CA ARG A 295 -24.13 4.23 3.26
C ARG A 295 -23.94 3.69 1.83
N LEU A 296 -22.74 3.20 1.50
CA LEU A 296 -22.48 2.62 0.18
C LEU A 296 -23.21 1.29 -0.03
N LEU A 297 -23.26 0.44 1.00
CA LEU A 297 -24.01 -0.81 0.94
C LEU A 297 -25.50 -0.52 0.71
N GLU A 298 -26.09 0.42 1.45
CA GLU A 298 -27.49 0.84 1.24
C GLU A 298 -27.70 1.36 -0.19
N TYR A 299 -26.85 2.27 -0.67
CA TYR A 299 -26.93 2.79 -2.03
C TYR A 299 -26.87 1.68 -3.09
N SER A 300 -26.01 0.67 -2.91
CA SER A 300 -25.87 -0.44 -3.85
C SER A 300 -27.16 -1.26 -4.02
N THR A 301 -28.10 -1.19 -3.08
CA THR A 301 -29.40 -1.89 -3.15
C THR A 301 -30.47 -1.13 -3.92
N THR A 302 -30.20 0.12 -4.32
CA THR A 302 -31.22 1.00 -4.93
C THR A 302 -31.47 0.75 -6.42
N GLY A 303 -30.61 -0.04 -7.08
CA GLY A 303 -30.78 -0.46 -8.47
C GLY A 303 -29.50 -1.06 -9.08
N GLU A 304 -29.62 -1.63 -10.27
CA GLU A 304 -28.51 -2.32 -10.96
C GLU A 304 -27.33 -1.40 -11.24
N GLU A 305 -27.57 -0.16 -11.68
CA GLU A 305 -26.49 0.80 -11.93
C GLU A 305 -25.79 1.20 -10.63
N ALA A 306 -26.54 1.44 -9.55
CA ALA A 306 -25.99 1.75 -8.23
C ALA A 306 -25.14 0.59 -7.71
N LYS A 307 -25.58 -0.67 -7.89
CA LYS A 307 -24.80 -1.88 -7.60
C LYS A 307 -23.50 -1.88 -8.41
N ARG A 308 -23.59 -1.72 -9.73
CA ARG A 308 -22.44 -1.76 -10.66
C ARG A 308 -21.37 -0.72 -10.32
N VAL A 309 -21.75 0.54 -10.11
CA VAL A 309 -20.77 1.62 -9.83
C VAL A 309 -20.18 1.55 -8.42
N SER A 310 -20.83 0.82 -7.51
CA SER A 310 -20.41 0.72 -6.10
C SER A 310 -19.52 -0.49 -5.80
N VAL A 311 -19.34 -1.43 -6.73
CA VAL A 311 -18.56 -2.67 -6.50
C VAL A 311 -17.14 -2.37 -6.03
N ASP A 312 -16.33 -1.66 -6.83
CA ASP A 312 -14.96 -1.30 -6.47
C ASP A 312 -14.88 -0.38 -5.23
N PRO A 313 -15.71 0.68 -5.12
CA PRO A 313 -15.76 1.49 -3.90
C PRO A 313 -16.06 0.74 -2.60
N ILE A 314 -17.03 -0.18 -2.62
CA ILE A 314 -17.36 -1.03 -1.46
C ILE A 314 -16.19 -1.96 -1.17
N PHE A 315 -15.67 -2.66 -2.17
CA PHE A 315 -14.52 -3.56 -2.03
C PHE A 315 -13.34 -2.84 -1.35
N GLY A 316 -12.93 -1.68 -1.86
CA GLY A 316 -11.82 -0.92 -1.28
C GLY A 316 -12.09 -0.39 0.13
N LEU A 317 -13.35 -0.10 0.46
CA LEU A 317 -13.75 0.37 1.79
C LEU A 317 -13.79 -0.76 2.83
N GLU A 318 -14.34 -1.91 2.46
CA GLU A 318 -14.39 -3.12 3.31
C GLU A 318 -12.99 -3.67 3.58
N ASN A 319 -12.16 -3.71 2.54
CA ASN A 319 -10.76 -4.09 2.66
C ASN A 319 -10.02 -3.17 3.66
N GLY A 320 -10.14 -1.85 3.49
CA GLY A 320 -9.54 -0.88 4.40
C GLY A 320 -10.07 -1.01 5.84
N PHE A 321 -11.38 -1.20 6.01
CA PHE A 321 -12.00 -1.38 7.32
C PHE A 321 -11.37 -2.56 8.09
N LYS A 322 -11.24 -3.72 7.44
CA LYS A 322 -10.63 -4.90 8.07
C LYS A 322 -9.17 -4.69 8.41
N VAL A 323 -8.41 -4.04 7.54
CA VAL A 323 -7.02 -3.66 7.82
C VAL A 323 -6.94 -2.81 9.09
N TYR A 324 -7.73 -1.74 9.19
CA TYR A 324 -7.73 -0.91 10.40
C TYR A 324 -8.22 -1.67 11.63
N TYR A 325 -9.13 -2.63 11.46
CA TYR A 325 -9.65 -3.44 12.56
C TYR A 325 -8.57 -4.36 13.12
N GLY A 326 -7.84 -5.08 12.26
CA GLY A 326 -6.72 -5.91 12.68
C GLY A 326 -5.54 -5.11 13.21
N GLN A 327 -5.26 -3.93 12.64
CA GLN A 327 -4.29 -2.98 13.18
C GLN A 327 -4.64 -2.54 14.61
N GLN A 328 -5.90 -2.16 14.85
CA GLN A 328 -6.37 -1.82 16.20
C GLN A 328 -6.24 -3.02 17.14
N GLY A 329 -6.60 -4.23 16.68
CA GLY A 329 -6.44 -5.46 17.45
C GLY A 329 -4.99 -5.73 17.87
N ALA A 330 -4.03 -5.53 16.98
CA ALA A 330 -2.60 -5.68 17.30
C ALA A 330 -2.14 -4.66 18.35
N LEU A 331 -2.58 -3.40 18.24
CA LEU A 331 -2.17 -2.36 19.19
C LEU A 331 -2.89 -2.44 20.53
N THR A 332 -4.04 -3.10 20.62
CA THR A 332 -4.73 -3.35 21.90
C THR A 332 -4.30 -4.66 22.56
N ASP A 333 -3.58 -5.54 21.85
CA ASP A 333 -2.98 -6.75 22.42
C ASP A 333 -1.86 -6.40 23.43
N PRO A 334 -2.00 -6.77 24.72
CA PRO A 334 -1.00 -6.44 25.74
C PRO A 334 0.36 -7.10 25.52
N ALA A 335 0.40 -8.33 24.99
CA ALA A 335 1.64 -9.08 24.77
C ALA A 335 2.43 -8.51 23.58
N PHE A 336 1.74 -8.14 22.50
CA PHE A 336 2.33 -7.44 21.37
C PHE A 336 2.92 -6.09 21.82
N MET A 337 2.15 -5.27 22.53
CA MET A 337 2.62 -3.97 23.01
C MET A 337 3.73 -4.09 24.07
N ALA A 338 3.73 -5.15 24.89
CA ALA A 338 4.83 -5.45 25.79
C ALA A 338 6.13 -5.74 25.01
N THR A 339 6.05 -6.54 23.95
CA THR A 339 7.21 -6.84 23.08
C THR A 339 7.80 -5.56 22.48
N LYS A 340 6.95 -4.66 21.97
CA LYS A 340 7.39 -3.35 21.45
C LYS A 340 8.05 -2.49 22.52
N ARG A 341 7.47 -2.45 23.72
CA ARG A 341 8.01 -1.68 24.85
C ARG A 341 9.38 -2.20 25.29
N THR A 342 9.54 -3.52 25.39
CA THR A 342 10.83 -4.14 25.73
C THR A 342 11.90 -3.82 24.68
N ALA A 343 11.57 -3.93 23.39
CA ALA A 343 12.52 -3.61 22.32
C ALA A 343 12.97 -2.14 22.33
N GLU A 344 12.06 -1.21 22.61
CA GLU A 344 12.43 0.21 22.75
C GLU A 344 13.27 0.47 23.99
N GLN A 345 12.93 -0.15 25.13
CA GLN A 345 13.72 -0.03 26.38
C GLN A 345 15.13 -0.57 26.20
N GLU A 346 15.30 -1.70 25.51
CA GLU A 346 16.61 -2.25 25.18
C GLU A 346 17.43 -1.27 24.33
N LEU A 347 16.85 -0.71 23.27
CA LEU A 347 17.54 0.28 22.43
C LEU A 347 17.96 1.51 23.25
N ARG A 348 17.07 2.05 24.09
CA ARG A 348 17.39 3.19 24.98
C ARG A 348 18.53 2.84 25.94
N GLN A 349 18.52 1.64 26.54
CA GLN A 349 19.58 1.18 27.45
C GLN A 349 20.94 1.04 26.74
N ARG A 350 20.96 0.46 25.53
CA ARG A 350 22.19 0.30 24.74
C ARG A 350 22.76 1.64 24.29
N VAL A 351 21.90 2.63 23.97
CA VAL A 351 22.33 4.00 23.71
C VAL A 351 22.91 4.65 24.97
N ALA A 352 22.26 4.51 26.13
CA ALA A 352 22.76 5.09 27.38
C ALA A 352 24.11 4.49 27.82
N ALA A 353 24.41 3.25 27.43
CA ALA A 353 25.69 2.60 27.67
C ALA A 353 26.83 3.11 26.78
N ASP A 354 26.53 3.90 25.73
CA ASP A 354 27.50 4.58 24.87
C ASP A 354 27.35 6.10 25.01
N PRO A 355 28.14 6.75 25.90
CA PRO A 355 28.04 8.18 26.15
C PRO A 355 28.26 9.05 24.89
N ALA A 356 29.10 8.62 23.95
CA ALA A 356 29.35 9.37 22.72
C ALA A 356 28.13 9.32 21.79
N LEU A 357 27.50 8.15 21.67
CA LEU A 357 26.25 8.01 20.93
C LEU A 357 25.11 8.80 21.58
N ALA A 358 24.95 8.69 22.90
CA ALA A 358 23.94 9.42 23.65
C ALA A 358 24.08 10.93 23.48
N GLN A 359 25.32 11.46 23.56
CA GLN A 359 25.59 12.88 23.31
C GLN A 359 25.26 13.28 21.86
N ARG A 360 25.60 12.44 20.88
CA ARG A 360 25.38 12.73 19.45
C ARG A 360 23.91 12.82 19.09
N ILE A 361 23.09 11.89 19.57
CA ILE A 361 21.67 11.83 19.17
C ILE A 361 20.74 12.64 20.09
N GLY A 362 21.19 12.97 21.31
CA GLY A 362 20.37 13.59 22.34
C GLY A 362 19.26 12.64 22.83
N ASP A 363 18.07 13.19 23.09
CA ASP A 363 16.89 12.40 23.49
C ASP A 363 15.74 12.55 22.47
N PRO A 364 15.80 11.80 21.35
CA PRO A 364 14.74 11.85 20.35
C PRO A 364 13.42 11.22 20.82
N TRP A 365 13.44 10.41 21.88
CA TRP A 365 12.21 9.83 22.41
C TRP A 365 11.39 10.86 23.18
N ALA A 366 12.02 11.64 24.06
CA ALA A 366 11.37 12.75 24.74
C ALA A 366 10.90 13.84 23.75
N GLU A 367 11.56 13.98 22.59
CA GLU A 367 11.08 14.83 21.50
C GLU A 367 9.76 14.30 20.90
N LEU A 368 9.67 13.00 20.59
CA LEU A 368 8.43 12.38 20.09
C LEU A 368 7.29 12.36 21.12
N GLU A 369 7.61 12.20 22.40
CA GLU A 369 6.62 12.28 23.49
C GLU A 369 6.00 13.68 23.56
N ARG A 370 6.78 14.75 23.33
CA ARG A 370 6.24 16.12 23.20
C ARG A 370 5.42 16.32 21.92
N VAL A 371 5.86 15.76 20.80
CA VAL A 371 5.11 15.81 19.53
C VAL A 371 3.73 15.17 19.67
N ALA A 372 3.61 14.09 20.42
CA ALA A 372 2.32 13.40 20.62
C ALA A 372 1.23 14.32 21.21
N ALA A 373 1.61 15.30 22.04
CA ALA A 373 0.66 16.30 22.56
C ALA A 373 0.17 17.25 21.46
N ALA A 374 1.09 17.87 20.70
CA ALA A 374 0.73 18.75 19.60
C ALA A 374 -0.09 18.02 18.52
N GLN A 375 0.27 16.76 18.25
CA GLN A 375 -0.48 15.89 17.35
C GLN A 375 -1.91 15.71 17.82
N ARG A 376 -2.13 15.47 19.12
CA ARG A 376 -3.48 15.26 19.68
C ARG A 376 -4.38 16.46 19.43
N ASP A 377 -3.85 17.66 19.66
CA ASP A 377 -4.62 18.91 19.55
C ASP A 377 -4.92 19.28 18.09
N LEU A 378 -3.97 19.03 17.17
CA LEU A 378 -4.10 19.40 15.77
C LEU A 378 -4.78 18.32 14.90
N TYR A 379 -4.87 17.07 15.36
CA TYR A 379 -5.27 15.94 14.51
C TYR A 379 -6.66 16.09 13.90
N LEU A 380 -7.67 16.46 14.70
CA LEU A 380 -9.04 16.57 14.19
C LEU A 380 -9.19 17.68 13.14
N PRO A 381 -8.76 18.94 13.40
CA PRO A 381 -8.78 19.99 12.39
C PRO A 381 -7.96 19.63 11.15
N TYR A 382 -6.75 19.10 11.34
CA TYR A 382 -5.88 18.72 10.22
C TYR A 382 -6.52 17.62 9.37
N ARG A 383 -7.11 16.59 9.99
CA ARG A 383 -7.82 15.53 9.28
C ARG A 383 -9.00 16.07 8.50
N GLN A 384 -9.90 16.81 9.15
CA GLN A 384 -11.18 17.20 8.56
C GLN A 384 -11.04 18.30 7.51
N LEU A 385 -10.18 19.29 7.75
CA LEU A 385 -10.03 20.45 6.86
C LEU A 385 -8.96 20.22 5.78
N GLU A 386 -8.01 19.31 6.00
CA GLU A 386 -6.90 19.11 5.06
C GLU A 386 -6.70 17.66 4.61
N ALA A 387 -6.28 16.76 5.49
CA ALA A 387 -5.76 15.45 5.10
C ALA A 387 -6.83 14.51 4.52
N ALA A 388 -8.08 14.63 4.98
CA ALA A 388 -9.22 13.85 4.52
C ALA A 388 -10.33 14.74 3.92
N ALA A 389 -9.99 15.98 3.54
CA ALA A 389 -10.95 16.92 2.95
C ALA A 389 -11.50 16.39 1.61
N GLY A 390 -12.83 16.41 1.46
CA GLY A 390 -13.56 15.79 0.35
C GLY A 390 -13.60 14.25 0.40
N GLN A 391 -12.92 13.64 1.36
CA GLN A 391 -12.82 12.21 1.58
C GLN A 391 -12.50 11.43 0.30
N ARG A 392 -13.47 10.72 -0.28
CA ARG A 392 -13.31 9.87 -1.48
C ARG A 392 -13.82 10.54 -2.78
N SER A 393 -14.24 11.81 -2.73
CA SER A 393 -14.72 12.55 -3.92
C SER A 393 -13.59 12.86 -4.90
N SER A 394 -13.72 12.32 -6.11
CA SER A 394 -12.81 12.59 -7.22
C SER A 394 -12.94 14.04 -7.69
N LEU A 395 -14.15 14.57 -7.78
CA LEU A 395 -14.41 15.95 -8.21
C LEU A 395 -13.77 16.96 -7.26
N TYR A 396 -13.89 16.75 -5.95
CA TYR A 396 -13.24 17.61 -4.95
C TYR A 396 -11.72 17.53 -5.04
N SER A 397 -11.17 16.32 -5.22
CA SER A 397 -9.73 16.11 -5.42
C SER A 397 -9.20 16.87 -6.64
N TYR A 398 -9.94 16.87 -7.76
CA TYR A 398 -9.61 17.67 -8.94
C TYR A 398 -9.65 19.17 -8.66
N ALA A 399 -10.73 19.67 -8.04
CA ALA A 399 -10.87 21.08 -7.66
C ALA A 399 -9.70 21.53 -6.77
N LYS A 400 -9.40 20.77 -5.72
CA LYS A 400 -8.29 21.01 -4.79
C LYS A 400 -6.94 21.05 -5.49
N SER A 401 -6.68 20.11 -6.38
CA SER A 401 -5.43 20.06 -7.13
C SER A 401 -5.27 21.26 -8.07
N ILE A 402 -6.34 21.62 -8.80
CA ILE A 402 -6.36 22.76 -9.72
C ILE A 402 -6.18 24.09 -8.98
N VAL A 403 -6.93 24.31 -7.90
CA VAL A 403 -6.85 25.54 -7.09
C VAL A 403 -5.45 25.71 -6.51
N ARG A 404 -4.86 24.64 -5.96
CA ARG A 404 -3.50 24.70 -5.40
C ARG A 404 -2.46 24.94 -6.48
N ALA A 405 -2.55 24.27 -7.62
CA ALA A 405 -1.65 24.51 -8.72
C ALA A 405 -1.71 25.97 -9.20
N ALA A 406 -2.90 26.56 -9.31
CA ALA A 406 -3.06 27.97 -9.67
C ALA A 406 -2.44 28.92 -8.63
N LYS A 407 -2.69 28.68 -7.33
CA LYS A 407 -2.11 29.48 -6.23
C LYS A 407 -0.58 29.37 -6.18
N GLU A 408 -0.01 28.18 -6.38
CA GLU A 408 1.44 27.98 -6.39
C GLU A 408 2.08 28.57 -7.66
N ARG A 409 1.44 28.45 -8.84
CA ARG A 409 1.92 29.08 -10.07
C ARG A 409 2.00 30.61 -9.98
N ALA A 410 1.14 31.23 -9.19
CA ALA A 410 1.14 32.67 -8.94
C ALA A 410 2.35 33.14 -8.10
N LYS A 411 3.06 32.23 -7.44
CA LYS A 411 4.27 32.53 -6.66
C LYS A 411 5.53 32.46 -7.53
N PRO A 412 6.59 33.21 -7.17
CA PRO A 412 7.93 32.98 -7.72
C PRO A 412 8.36 31.52 -7.58
N VAL A 413 9.09 30.98 -8.56
CA VAL A 413 9.49 29.56 -8.57
C VAL A 413 10.18 29.14 -7.27
N ALA A 414 11.03 29.99 -6.71
CA ALA A 414 11.76 29.74 -5.45
C ALA A 414 10.86 29.72 -4.20
N GLU A 415 9.63 30.23 -4.29
CA GLU A 415 8.66 30.29 -3.19
C GLU A 415 7.54 29.25 -3.31
N ARG A 416 7.52 28.51 -4.44
CA ARG A 416 6.57 27.41 -4.63
C ARG A 416 6.86 26.29 -3.65
N ARG A 417 5.80 25.67 -3.15
CA ARG A 417 5.92 24.46 -2.35
C ARG A 417 6.41 23.29 -3.20
N ALA A 418 7.13 22.37 -2.55
CA ALA A 418 7.54 21.12 -3.18
C ALA A 418 6.33 20.36 -3.76
N GLY A 419 6.51 19.72 -4.91
CA GLY A 419 5.44 19.08 -5.68
C GLY A 419 4.62 20.03 -6.58
N TYR A 420 5.05 21.28 -6.74
CA TYR A 420 4.47 22.26 -7.67
C TYR A 420 5.53 22.89 -8.58
N SER A 421 6.57 22.14 -8.92
CA SER A 421 7.45 22.51 -10.02
C SER A 421 6.68 22.51 -11.34
N ASP A 422 7.24 23.13 -12.39
CA ASP A 422 6.59 23.12 -13.71
C ASP A 422 6.41 21.69 -14.25
N ALA A 423 7.33 20.77 -13.92
CA ALA A 423 7.22 19.35 -14.26
C ALA A 423 6.08 18.67 -13.50
N ASP A 424 5.90 18.96 -12.21
CA ASP A 424 4.80 18.41 -11.40
C ASP A 424 3.44 18.88 -11.92
N ILE A 425 3.33 20.16 -12.26
CA ILE A 425 2.12 20.74 -12.81
C ILE A 425 1.81 20.13 -14.19
N ALA A 426 2.83 19.92 -15.02
CA ALA A 426 2.64 19.23 -16.30
C ALA A 426 2.18 17.77 -16.12
N ALA A 427 2.72 17.06 -15.11
CA ALA A 427 2.26 15.72 -14.76
C ALA A 427 0.82 15.71 -14.23
N LEU A 428 0.45 16.68 -13.40
CA LEU A 428 -0.92 16.90 -12.96
C LEU A 428 -1.85 17.15 -14.14
N GLY A 429 -1.44 17.96 -15.12
CA GLY A 429 -2.21 18.20 -16.35
C GLY A 429 -2.52 16.94 -17.13
N ARG A 430 -1.53 16.04 -17.28
CA ARG A 430 -1.75 14.74 -17.93
C ARG A 430 -2.76 13.87 -17.17
N ARG A 431 -2.67 13.85 -15.85
CA ARG A 431 -3.63 13.11 -15.00
C ARG A 431 -5.04 13.69 -15.12
N LEU A 432 -5.17 15.01 -15.01
CA LEU A 432 -6.47 15.70 -15.11
C LEU A 432 -7.13 15.55 -16.48
N ALA A 433 -6.33 15.42 -17.55
CA ALA A 433 -6.85 15.19 -18.91
C ALA A 433 -7.29 13.74 -19.17
N THR A 434 -7.06 12.80 -18.24
CA THR A 434 -7.52 11.41 -18.39
C THR A 434 -9.04 11.36 -18.25
N GLU A 435 -9.71 10.75 -19.22
CA GLU A 435 -11.15 10.48 -19.16
C GLU A 435 -11.41 9.28 -18.24
N THR A 436 -12.24 9.48 -17.23
CA THR A 436 -12.61 8.47 -16.23
C THR A 436 -14.11 8.59 -15.95
N PRO A 437 -14.89 7.50 -15.93
CA PRO A 437 -16.28 7.54 -15.52
C PRO A 437 -16.43 8.08 -14.08
N ILE A 438 -17.42 8.95 -13.84
CA ILE A 438 -17.72 9.53 -12.51
C ILE A 438 -19.21 9.35 -12.21
N SER A 439 -19.52 8.74 -11.08
CA SER A 439 -20.90 8.65 -10.57
C SER A 439 -21.20 9.86 -9.68
N ASN A 440 -22.12 10.72 -10.11
CA ASN A 440 -22.53 11.89 -9.33
C ASN A 440 -23.15 11.50 -7.98
N ASP A 441 -23.87 10.39 -7.90
CA ASP A 441 -24.47 9.91 -6.64
C ASP A 441 -23.39 9.56 -5.62
N LEU A 442 -22.33 8.85 -6.04
CA LEU A 442 -21.21 8.52 -5.16
C LEU A 442 -20.47 9.78 -4.71
N GLU A 443 -20.23 10.72 -5.62
CA GLU A 443 -19.60 12.01 -5.29
C GLU A 443 -20.42 12.79 -4.24
N LYS A 444 -21.76 12.80 -4.36
CA LYS A 444 -22.66 13.39 -3.36
C LYS A 444 -22.57 12.69 -2.02
N ILE A 445 -22.58 11.35 -1.99
CA ILE A 445 -22.46 10.57 -0.75
C ILE A 445 -21.14 10.89 -0.03
N TYR A 446 -20.01 10.98 -0.77
CA TYR A 446 -18.71 11.28 -0.18
C TYR A 446 -18.62 12.71 0.36
N LEU A 447 -19.09 13.69 -0.41
CA LEU A 447 -19.05 15.09 0.02
C LEU A 447 -19.97 15.36 1.20
N ASP A 448 -21.21 14.85 1.17
CA ASP A 448 -22.12 14.93 2.31
C ASP A 448 -21.46 14.29 3.55
N PHE A 449 -20.99 13.04 3.42
CA PHE A 449 -20.40 12.34 4.56
C PHE A 449 -19.23 13.12 5.17
N TRP A 450 -18.31 13.62 4.34
CA TRP A 450 -17.20 14.44 4.79
C TRP A 450 -17.63 15.72 5.49
N LEU A 451 -18.55 16.49 4.89
CA LEU A 451 -19.05 17.75 5.45
C LEU A 451 -19.79 17.52 6.78
N SER A 452 -20.61 16.48 6.82
CA SER A 452 -21.32 16.02 8.02
C SER A 452 -20.35 15.64 9.13
N LYS A 453 -19.30 14.86 8.84
CA LYS A 453 -18.28 14.49 9.83
C LYS A 453 -17.40 15.67 10.24
N THR A 454 -17.11 16.59 9.33
CA THR A 454 -16.38 17.82 9.67
C THR A 454 -17.18 18.66 10.68
N ARG A 455 -18.48 18.84 10.44
CA ARG A 455 -19.39 19.53 11.37
C ARG A 455 -19.48 18.84 12.73
N GLU A 456 -19.57 17.51 12.73
CA GLU A 456 -19.68 16.72 13.96
C GLU A 456 -18.42 16.82 14.82
N TYR A 457 -17.25 16.57 14.23
CA TYR A 457 -15.98 16.48 14.97
C TYR A 457 -15.36 17.84 15.33
N LEU A 458 -15.56 18.87 14.50
CA LEU A 458 -15.10 20.22 14.80
C LEU A 458 -16.15 21.08 15.49
N THR A 459 -17.39 20.58 15.58
CA THR A 459 -18.58 21.25 16.13
C THR A 459 -19.10 22.41 15.28
N VAL A 460 -20.39 22.73 15.44
CA VAL A 460 -21.08 23.81 14.70
C VAL A 460 -20.56 25.21 15.04
N ASP A 461 -19.88 25.36 16.17
CA ASP A 461 -19.42 26.66 16.64
C ASP A 461 -18.06 27.08 16.11
N ASN A 462 -17.30 26.12 15.56
CA ASN A 462 -16.00 26.37 14.96
C ASN A 462 -16.11 27.33 13.76
N ALA A 463 -15.20 28.31 13.69
CA ALA A 463 -15.22 29.35 12.68
C ALA A 463 -15.01 28.81 11.26
N ASP A 464 -14.11 27.83 11.10
CA ASP A 464 -13.86 27.18 9.81
C ASP A 464 -15.07 26.36 9.37
N VAL A 465 -15.79 25.71 10.30
CA VAL A 465 -17.04 24.99 9.99
C VAL A 465 -18.15 25.96 9.56
N LYS A 466 -18.28 27.10 10.25
CA LYS A 466 -19.24 28.17 9.87
C LYS A 466 -18.92 28.74 8.49
N ALA A 467 -17.65 28.92 8.17
CA ALA A 467 -17.21 29.37 6.85
C ALA A 467 -17.45 28.31 5.76
N LEU A 468 -17.12 27.05 6.06
CA LEU A 468 -17.25 25.92 5.15
C LEU A 468 -18.71 25.64 4.76
N LEU A 469 -19.62 25.66 5.74
CA LEU A 469 -21.03 25.31 5.49
C LEU A 469 -21.92 26.51 5.19
N GLY A 470 -21.56 27.70 5.68
CA GLY A 470 -22.42 28.87 5.61
C GLY A 470 -23.78 28.61 6.26
N LYS A 471 -24.85 28.70 5.47
CA LYS A 471 -26.24 28.49 5.92
C LYS A 471 -26.87 27.19 5.40
N GLU A 472 -26.15 26.45 4.58
CA GLU A 472 -26.64 25.24 3.94
C GLU A 472 -26.34 24.01 4.79
N SER A 473 -27.13 22.95 4.64
CA SER A 473 -26.79 21.64 5.19
C SER A 473 -25.68 20.97 4.35
N PRO A 474 -24.90 20.03 4.93
CA PRO A 474 -23.96 19.18 4.18
C PRO A 474 -24.54 18.58 2.90
N GLU A 475 -25.78 18.10 2.96
CA GLU A 475 -26.49 17.49 1.84
C GLU A 475 -26.79 18.51 0.73
N GLN A 476 -27.28 19.70 1.10
CA GLN A 476 -27.55 20.79 0.16
C GLN A 476 -26.26 21.26 -0.54
N ILE A 477 -25.16 21.33 0.20
CA ILE A 477 -23.85 21.68 -0.36
C ILE A 477 -23.40 20.59 -1.32
N ALA A 478 -23.41 19.32 -0.90
CA ALA A 478 -22.97 18.21 -1.74
C ALA A 478 -23.75 18.17 -3.06
N GLU A 479 -25.09 18.30 -3.02
CA GLU A 479 -25.94 18.35 -4.21
C GLU A 479 -25.58 19.54 -5.11
N ARG A 480 -25.55 20.76 -4.57
CA ARG A 480 -25.22 21.99 -5.33
C ARG A 480 -23.84 21.93 -5.97
N LEU A 481 -22.84 21.40 -5.26
CA LEU A 481 -21.47 21.34 -5.75
C LEU A 481 -21.31 20.29 -6.85
N VAL A 482 -21.88 19.10 -6.68
CA VAL A 482 -21.75 18.01 -7.67
C VAL A 482 -22.58 18.29 -8.91
N ASP A 483 -23.83 18.76 -8.76
CA ASP A 483 -24.71 18.99 -9.91
C ASP A 483 -24.32 20.23 -10.72
N GLY A 484 -23.66 21.20 -10.09
CA GLY A 484 -23.27 22.45 -10.73
C GLY A 484 -21.84 22.48 -11.28
N THR A 485 -20.98 21.52 -10.93
CA THR A 485 -19.58 21.52 -11.39
C THR A 485 -19.42 20.96 -12.80
N ARG A 486 -18.44 21.48 -13.54
CA ARG A 486 -18.01 20.97 -14.85
C ARG A 486 -16.79 20.07 -14.73
N LEU A 487 -16.31 19.79 -13.52
CA LEU A 487 -15.09 19.02 -13.30
C LEU A 487 -15.18 17.54 -13.72
N ALA A 488 -16.35 17.05 -14.10
CA ALA A 488 -16.49 15.75 -14.76
C ALA A 488 -15.89 15.75 -16.18
N ASP A 489 -15.84 16.90 -16.85
CA ASP A 489 -15.27 17.05 -18.18
C ASP A 489 -13.73 17.19 -18.13
N PRO A 490 -12.95 16.24 -18.71
CA PRO A 490 -11.49 16.33 -18.77
C PRO A 490 -10.99 17.60 -19.48
N ALA A 491 -11.70 18.08 -20.50
CA ALA A 491 -11.31 19.29 -21.22
C ALA A 491 -11.44 20.52 -20.31
N PHE A 492 -12.52 20.62 -19.54
CA PHE A 492 -12.67 21.67 -18.53
C PHE A 492 -11.59 21.58 -17.44
N ARG A 493 -11.27 20.37 -16.94
CA ARG A 493 -10.18 20.20 -15.95
C ARG A 493 -8.85 20.72 -16.47
N ALA A 494 -8.49 20.38 -17.72
CA ALA A 494 -7.27 20.84 -18.36
C ALA A 494 -7.27 22.37 -18.57
N GLN A 495 -8.41 22.93 -19.00
CA GLN A 495 -8.57 24.38 -19.16
C GLN A 495 -8.43 25.10 -17.81
N ALA A 496 -9.07 24.59 -16.75
CA ALA A 496 -9.05 25.17 -15.42
C ALA A 496 -7.65 25.13 -14.79
N LEU A 497 -6.85 24.09 -15.03
CA LEU A 497 -5.45 24.05 -14.57
C LEU A 497 -4.59 25.21 -15.13
N ALA A 498 -4.94 25.71 -16.30
CA ALA A 498 -4.23 26.82 -16.92
C ALA A 498 -4.59 28.19 -16.33
N MET A 499 -5.72 28.30 -15.62
CA MET A 499 -6.30 29.55 -15.11
C MET A 499 -5.56 30.10 -13.87
N THR A 500 -5.60 31.43 -13.70
CA THR A 500 -5.23 32.09 -12.44
C THR A 500 -6.32 31.90 -11.38
N PRO A 501 -6.05 32.14 -10.08
CA PRO A 501 -7.08 32.10 -9.05
C PRO A 501 -8.30 32.98 -9.35
N GLU A 502 -8.09 34.16 -9.93
CA GLU A 502 -9.16 35.10 -10.30
C GLU A 502 -9.99 34.56 -11.46
N GLN A 503 -9.34 33.94 -12.46
CA GLN A 503 -10.02 33.29 -13.57
C GLN A 503 -10.80 32.05 -13.12
N LEU A 504 -10.25 31.27 -12.18
CA LEU A 504 -10.95 30.15 -11.55
C LEU A 504 -12.20 30.62 -10.80
N ALA A 505 -12.09 31.70 -10.03
CA ALA A 505 -13.25 32.32 -9.36
C ALA A 505 -14.29 32.82 -10.37
N ALA A 506 -13.85 33.46 -11.45
CA ALA A 506 -14.72 33.96 -12.52
C ALA A 506 -15.31 32.85 -13.41
N SER A 507 -14.80 31.62 -13.33
CA SER A 507 -15.31 30.49 -14.12
C SER A 507 -16.76 30.12 -13.79
N GLY A 508 -17.23 30.51 -12.59
CA GLY A 508 -18.57 30.20 -12.09
C GLY A 508 -18.76 28.74 -11.67
N ASP A 509 -17.70 27.92 -11.66
CA ASP A 509 -17.79 26.53 -11.20
C ASP A 509 -17.93 26.49 -9.66
N PRO A 510 -19.02 25.92 -9.12
CA PRO A 510 -19.33 26.02 -7.70
C PRO A 510 -18.35 25.23 -6.83
N LEU A 511 -17.80 24.11 -7.32
CA LEU A 511 -16.86 23.29 -6.55
C LEU A 511 -15.46 23.92 -6.52
N ILE A 512 -15.02 24.52 -7.62
CA ILE A 512 -13.80 25.34 -7.64
C ILE A 512 -13.93 26.55 -6.69
N ALA A 513 -15.06 27.27 -6.74
CA ALA A 513 -15.32 28.40 -5.87
C ALA A 513 -15.34 27.99 -4.38
N PHE A 514 -15.97 26.84 -4.08
CA PHE A 514 -15.99 26.26 -2.74
C PHE A 514 -14.58 25.96 -2.23
N VAL A 515 -13.72 25.36 -3.04
CA VAL A 515 -12.35 25.05 -2.63
C VAL A 515 -11.50 26.32 -2.51
N LEU A 516 -11.64 27.30 -3.40
CA LEU A 516 -10.96 28.60 -3.29
C LEU A 516 -11.25 29.27 -1.94
N ALA A 517 -12.51 29.26 -1.51
CA ALA A 517 -12.96 29.90 -0.28
C ALA A 517 -12.40 29.22 1.00
N ASN A 518 -12.06 27.93 0.94
CA ASN A 518 -11.71 27.13 2.12
C ASN A 518 -10.24 26.69 2.14
N ASP A 519 -9.52 26.73 1.01
CA ASP A 519 -8.17 26.20 0.92
C ASP A 519 -7.17 26.97 1.81
N ASP A 520 -7.35 28.28 2.03
CA ASP A 520 -6.42 29.03 2.90
C ASP A 520 -6.45 28.55 4.35
N ALA A 521 -7.64 28.26 4.89
CA ALA A 521 -7.79 27.66 6.23
C ALA A 521 -7.16 26.25 6.27
N ALA A 522 -7.37 25.45 5.23
CA ALA A 522 -6.75 24.13 5.08
C ALA A 522 -5.20 24.23 5.01
N GLN A 523 -4.65 25.23 4.32
CA GLN A 523 -3.21 25.46 4.26
C GLN A 523 -2.63 25.98 5.59
N ALA A 524 -3.39 26.78 6.33
CA ALA A 524 -2.98 27.27 7.63
C ALA A 524 -2.84 26.11 8.62
N ILE A 525 -3.83 25.22 8.71
CA ILE A 525 -3.75 24.05 9.59
C ILE A 525 -2.65 23.07 9.14
N ARG A 526 -2.46 22.90 7.83
CA ARG A 526 -1.34 22.12 7.29
C ARG A 526 0.00 22.66 7.75
N THR A 527 0.19 23.96 7.68
CA THR A 527 1.44 24.63 8.08
C THR A 527 1.72 24.42 9.58
N GLN A 528 0.68 24.51 10.42
CA GLN A 528 0.80 24.21 11.85
C GLN A 528 1.18 22.75 12.10
N TRP A 529 0.52 21.80 11.41
CA TRP A 529 0.83 20.38 11.49
C TRP A 529 2.26 20.07 11.04
N GLU A 530 2.72 20.66 9.94
CA GLU A 530 4.08 20.46 9.42
C GLU A 530 5.13 20.94 10.43
N SER A 531 4.92 22.11 11.03
CA SER A 531 5.83 22.72 12.00
C SER A 531 5.85 21.99 13.35
N ALA A 532 4.68 21.64 13.89
CA ALA A 532 4.55 21.09 15.24
C ALA A 532 4.64 19.56 15.30
N VAL A 533 4.33 18.88 14.19
CA VAL A 533 4.24 17.41 14.15
C VAL A 533 5.22 16.81 13.14
N SER A 534 5.09 17.13 11.85
CA SER A 534 5.79 16.39 10.79
C SER A 534 7.31 16.63 10.80
N GLY A 535 7.74 17.88 10.91
CA GLY A 535 9.15 18.28 10.97
C GLY A 535 9.88 17.69 12.19
N PRO A 536 9.40 17.93 13.43
CA PRO A 536 9.96 17.33 14.64
C PRO A 536 9.96 15.80 14.61
N THR A 537 8.87 15.16 14.13
CA THR A 537 8.81 13.70 13.97
C THR A 537 9.92 13.18 13.05
N SER A 538 10.15 13.85 11.92
CA SER A 538 11.17 13.44 10.95
C SER A 538 12.58 13.52 11.55
N ARG A 539 12.92 14.65 12.20
CA ARG A 539 14.22 14.84 12.87
C ARG A 539 14.46 13.82 13.99
N ALA A 540 13.46 13.56 14.82
CA ALA A 540 13.57 12.56 15.88
C ALA A 540 13.68 11.13 15.30
N GLY A 541 12.94 10.82 14.24
CA GLY A 541 13.02 9.55 13.51
C GLY A 541 14.43 9.26 12.99
N GLU A 542 15.09 10.27 12.39
CA GLU A 542 16.47 10.16 11.91
C GLU A 542 17.46 9.84 13.03
N LYS A 543 17.35 10.53 14.17
CA LYS A 543 18.19 10.27 15.35
C LYS A 543 17.97 8.85 15.90
N ILE A 544 16.73 8.36 15.92
CA ILE A 544 16.44 6.97 16.33
C ILE A 544 16.99 5.98 15.31
N ALA A 545 16.96 6.30 14.01
CA ALA A 545 17.58 5.46 12.98
C ALA A 545 19.10 5.38 13.18
N GLN A 546 19.77 6.51 13.46
CA GLN A 546 21.19 6.53 13.81
C GLN A 546 21.49 5.67 15.06
N ALA A 547 20.63 5.72 16.08
CA ALA A 547 20.73 4.85 17.25
C ALA A 547 20.64 3.37 16.85
N ARG A 548 19.64 3.00 16.03
CA ARG A 548 19.46 1.63 15.56
C ARG A 548 20.65 1.14 14.76
N PHE A 549 21.20 1.93 13.83
CA PHE A 549 22.39 1.53 13.06
C PHE A 549 23.62 1.36 13.93
N ALA A 550 23.84 2.26 14.91
CA ALA A 550 24.97 2.13 15.84
C ALA A 550 24.85 0.87 16.73
N VAL A 551 23.63 0.51 17.11
CA VAL A 551 23.36 -0.56 18.08
C VAL A 551 23.20 -1.93 17.40
N TYR A 552 22.56 -1.98 16.24
CA TYR A 552 22.19 -3.23 15.55
C TYR A 552 22.92 -3.44 14.21
N GLY A 553 23.66 -2.44 13.72
CA GLY A 553 24.27 -2.48 12.39
C GLY A 553 23.24 -2.27 11.27
N THR A 554 23.64 -2.60 10.05
CA THR A 554 22.86 -2.36 8.81
C THR A 554 22.08 -3.58 8.32
N ASN A 555 22.18 -4.72 9.00
CA ASN A 555 21.46 -5.96 8.65
C ASN A 555 19.98 -5.96 9.10
N LEU A 556 19.36 -4.79 9.12
CA LEU A 556 17.93 -4.61 9.41
C LEU A 556 17.18 -4.36 8.11
N TYR A 557 15.91 -4.77 8.03
CA TYR A 557 15.03 -4.38 6.94
C TYR A 557 14.28 -3.08 7.28
N PRO A 558 14.04 -2.18 6.30
CA PRO A 558 13.29 -0.95 6.54
C PRO A 558 11.78 -1.20 6.50
N ASP A 559 11.00 -0.31 7.12
CA ASP A 559 9.55 -0.24 6.88
C ASP A 559 9.24 -0.19 5.38
N ALA A 560 8.11 -0.78 4.97
CA ALA A 560 7.62 -0.70 3.60
C ALA A 560 7.28 0.74 3.19
N THR A 561 7.50 1.05 1.91
CA THR A 561 7.40 2.41 1.35
C THR A 561 6.93 2.41 -0.12
N PHE A 562 6.27 1.34 -0.56
CA PHE A 562 5.89 1.08 -1.96
C PHE A 562 7.06 1.00 -2.96
N SER A 563 8.30 0.98 -2.45
CA SER A 563 9.50 0.55 -3.17
C SER A 563 9.49 -0.96 -3.39
N LEU A 564 10.17 -1.47 -4.42
CA LEU A 564 10.31 -2.90 -4.63
C LEU A 564 11.09 -3.56 -3.46
N ARG A 565 10.54 -4.64 -2.91
CA ARG A 565 11.08 -5.46 -1.83
C ARG A 565 11.06 -6.94 -2.18
N LEU A 566 11.84 -7.72 -1.43
CA LEU A 566 11.88 -9.17 -1.49
C LEU A 566 11.64 -9.75 -0.09
N SER A 567 10.62 -10.59 0.03
CA SER A 567 10.37 -11.43 1.20
C SER A 567 10.72 -12.88 0.87
N TYR A 568 11.26 -13.63 1.82
CA TYR A 568 11.54 -15.06 1.70
C TYR A 568 10.73 -15.85 2.73
N GLY A 569 10.48 -17.13 2.46
CA GLY A 569 9.67 -17.99 3.30
C GLY A 569 9.56 -19.39 2.71
N GLN A 570 8.51 -20.10 3.12
CA GLN A 570 8.21 -21.43 2.60
C GLN A 570 6.70 -21.68 2.61
N VAL A 571 6.24 -22.61 1.75
CA VAL A 571 4.87 -23.11 1.76
C VAL A 571 4.60 -23.86 3.07
N LYS A 572 3.70 -23.35 3.91
CA LYS A 572 3.45 -23.92 5.24
C LYS A 572 2.11 -23.49 5.82
N GLY A 573 1.36 -24.46 6.34
CA GLY A 573 0.14 -24.22 7.12
C GLY A 573 0.41 -23.57 8.48
N TRP A 574 -0.60 -23.47 9.34
CA TRP A 574 -0.42 -23.02 10.72
C TRP A 574 -1.36 -23.73 11.67
N THR A 575 -1.10 -23.63 12.97
CA THR A 575 -2.02 -24.13 14.00
C THR A 575 -2.48 -22.95 14.85
N TYR A 576 -3.79 -22.77 14.95
CA TYR A 576 -4.39 -21.73 15.77
C TYR A 576 -5.45 -22.34 16.68
N ARG A 577 -5.29 -22.14 18.00
CA ARG A 577 -6.20 -22.65 19.04
C ARG A 577 -6.53 -24.16 18.90
N GLY A 578 -5.52 -24.95 18.56
CA GLY A 578 -5.66 -26.41 18.41
C GLY A 578 -6.21 -26.88 17.06
N VAL A 579 -6.53 -25.97 16.14
CA VAL A 579 -6.95 -26.30 14.77
C VAL A 579 -5.76 -26.10 13.83
N THR A 580 -5.35 -27.16 13.14
CA THR A 580 -4.33 -27.09 12.09
C THR A 580 -4.98 -26.80 10.75
N VAL A 581 -4.53 -25.72 10.11
CA VAL A 581 -4.90 -25.35 8.75
C VAL A 581 -3.77 -25.79 7.83
N THR A 582 -4.08 -26.66 6.87
CA THR A 582 -3.12 -27.15 5.86
C THR A 582 -2.72 -26.04 4.88
N PRO A 583 -1.59 -26.17 4.17
CA PRO A 583 -1.13 -25.10 3.28
C PRO A 583 -1.90 -24.94 1.96
N PHE A 584 -2.87 -25.81 1.65
CA PHE A 584 -3.49 -25.90 0.34
C PHE A 584 -5.01 -25.96 0.41
N THR A 585 -5.65 -25.33 -0.57
CA THR A 585 -7.01 -25.67 -1.02
C THR A 585 -6.95 -26.32 -2.39
N GLU A 586 -8.02 -27.00 -2.79
CA GLU A 586 -8.17 -27.61 -4.11
C GLU A 586 -9.39 -27.05 -4.83
N ILE A 587 -9.40 -27.09 -6.17
CA ILE A 587 -10.51 -26.58 -6.99
C ILE A 587 -11.86 -27.19 -6.58
N GLY A 588 -11.88 -28.45 -6.15
CA GLY A 588 -13.08 -29.13 -5.68
C GLY A 588 -13.83 -28.37 -4.59
N GLY A 589 -13.11 -27.69 -3.68
CA GLY A 589 -13.72 -26.96 -2.58
C GLY A 589 -14.50 -25.70 -3.02
N LEU A 590 -14.23 -25.14 -4.22
CA LEU A 590 -15.09 -24.11 -4.83
C LEU A 590 -16.52 -24.63 -4.99
N TYR A 591 -16.65 -25.84 -5.54
CA TYR A 591 -17.96 -26.47 -5.79
C TYR A 591 -18.63 -26.93 -4.51
N GLU A 592 -17.87 -27.42 -3.53
CA GLU A 592 -18.40 -27.81 -2.21
C GLU A 592 -18.97 -26.61 -1.44
N ARG A 593 -18.35 -25.43 -1.59
CA ARG A 593 -18.79 -24.19 -0.93
C ARG A 593 -19.83 -23.42 -1.73
N ASN A 594 -20.08 -23.78 -2.98
CA ASN A 594 -21.06 -23.09 -3.81
C ASN A 594 -22.49 -23.30 -3.28
N THR A 595 -23.14 -22.22 -2.85
CA THR A 595 -24.53 -22.23 -2.38
C THR A 595 -25.51 -21.77 -3.46
N GLY A 596 -25.00 -21.18 -4.55
CA GLY A 596 -25.81 -20.51 -5.56
C GLY A 596 -26.29 -19.11 -5.16
N ALA A 597 -25.92 -18.59 -3.98
CA ALA A 597 -26.28 -17.25 -3.51
C ALA A 597 -25.04 -16.41 -3.19
N GLU A 598 -25.10 -15.10 -3.46
CA GLU A 598 -24.02 -14.15 -3.12
C GLU A 598 -23.69 -14.20 -1.62
N PRO A 599 -22.39 -14.19 -1.22
CA PRO A 599 -21.19 -14.14 -2.08
C PRO A 599 -20.62 -15.52 -2.45
N PHE A 600 -21.31 -16.63 -2.14
CA PHE A 600 -20.89 -18.01 -2.38
C PHE A 600 -21.56 -18.65 -3.61
N ASN A 601 -21.88 -17.85 -4.62
CA ASN A 601 -22.29 -18.31 -5.93
C ASN A 601 -21.05 -18.46 -6.83
N ALA A 602 -20.75 -19.66 -7.32
CA ALA A 602 -19.68 -19.82 -8.30
C ALA A 602 -20.07 -19.17 -9.64
N ALA A 603 -19.08 -18.66 -10.38
CA ALA A 603 -19.32 -18.06 -11.69
C ALA A 603 -19.88 -19.07 -12.70
N GLU A 604 -20.64 -18.59 -13.69
CA GLU A 604 -21.35 -19.46 -14.64
C GLU A 604 -20.40 -20.35 -15.45
N ASP A 605 -19.26 -19.84 -15.90
CA ASP A 605 -18.28 -20.65 -16.66
C ASP A 605 -17.68 -21.76 -15.80
N TRP A 606 -17.45 -21.51 -14.52
CA TRP A 606 -16.99 -22.53 -13.56
C TRP A 606 -18.03 -23.61 -13.34
N MET A 607 -19.32 -23.25 -13.25
CA MET A 607 -20.41 -24.22 -13.15
C MET A 607 -20.53 -25.06 -14.43
N ALA A 608 -20.37 -24.45 -15.61
CA ALA A 608 -20.39 -25.16 -16.89
C ALA A 608 -19.18 -26.09 -17.08
N ALA A 609 -18.06 -25.81 -16.40
CA ALA A 609 -16.82 -26.57 -16.49
C ALA A 609 -16.67 -27.67 -15.41
N GLU A 610 -17.59 -27.80 -14.45
CA GLU A 610 -17.43 -28.68 -13.28
C GLU A 610 -17.04 -30.13 -13.63
N GLY A 611 -17.64 -30.71 -14.67
CA GLY A 611 -17.36 -32.08 -15.12
C GLY A 611 -16.06 -32.24 -15.92
N LYS A 612 -15.35 -31.14 -16.20
CA LYS A 612 -14.14 -31.10 -17.04
C LYS A 612 -12.90 -30.71 -16.25
N VAL A 613 -13.06 -29.92 -15.18
CA VAL A 613 -11.94 -29.46 -14.36
C VAL A 613 -11.35 -30.59 -13.53
N ASN A 614 -10.03 -30.59 -13.38
CA ASN A 614 -9.38 -31.45 -12.38
C ASN A 614 -9.58 -30.87 -10.97
N LYS A 615 -10.56 -31.40 -10.23
CA LYS A 615 -10.95 -30.95 -8.89
C LYS A 615 -9.84 -31.07 -7.84
N SER A 616 -8.84 -31.93 -8.04
CA SER A 616 -7.69 -32.09 -7.12
C SER A 616 -6.52 -31.15 -7.42
N THR A 617 -6.66 -30.24 -8.39
CA THR A 617 -5.66 -29.20 -8.63
C THR A 617 -5.62 -28.26 -7.43
N VAL A 618 -4.41 -27.99 -6.90
CA VAL A 618 -4.21 -26.99 -5.85
C VAL A 618 -4.71 -25.65 -6.35
N TYR A 619 -5.71 -25.08 -5.67
CA TYR A 619 -6.32 -23.82 -6.05
C TYR A 619 -5.51 -22.66 -5.48
N ASP A 620 -5.63 -22.47 -4.17
CA ASP A 620 -4.88 -21.47 -3.42
C ASP A 620 -3.93 -22.17 -2.45
N PHE A 621 -2.85 -21.49 -2.10
CA PHE A 621 -1.92 -21.96 -1.09
C PHE A 621 -1.43 -20.84 -0.19
N VAL A 622 -0.87 -21.23 0.96
CA VAL A 622 -0.27 -20.30 1.90
C VAL A 622 1.23 -20.51 2.10
N SER A 623 1.93 -19.41 2.35
CA SER A 623 3.36 -19.39 2.66
C SER A 623 3.66 -18.48 3.84
N THR A 624 4.84 -18.64 4.43
CA THR A 624 5.32 -17.81 5.55
C THR A 624 5.84 -16.45 5.09
N ASN A 625 5.81 -16.12 3.80
CA ASN A 625 6.30 -14.83 3.32
C ASN A 625 5.60 -13.67 4.04
N ASP A 626 6.37 -12.63 4.32
CA ASP A 626 5.97 -11.41 4.99
C ASP A 626 5.53 -10.37 3.97
N ILE A 627 4.21 -10.20 3.83
CA ILE A 627 3.58 -9.25 2.92
C ILE A 627 2.67 -8.27 3.66
N ILE A 628 2.30 -7.20 2.96
CA ILE A 628 1.21 -6.29 3.31
C ILE A 628 0.54 -5.77 2.04
N GLY A 629 -0.55 -5.00 2.17
CA GLY A 629 -1.22 -4.34 1.05
C GLY A 629 -0.22 -3.61 0.14
N GLY A 630 -0.43 -3.70 -1.18
CA GLY A 630 0.55 -3.35 -2.21
C GLY A 630 1.31 -4.54 -2.79
N ASN A 631 1.47 -5.65 -2.04
CA ASN A 631 2.00 -6.90 -2.58
C ASN A 631 0.99 -7.68 -3.43
N SER A 632 -0.27 -7.26 -3.50
CA SER A 632 -1.24 -7.85 -4.41
C SER A 632 -0.67 -7.93 -5.83
N GLY A 633 -0.65 -9.13 -6.40
CA GLY A 633 -0.15 -9.48 -7.72
C GLY A 633 1.35 -9.78 -7.74
N SER A 634 2.04 -9.72 -6.60
CA SER A 634 3.45 -10.07 -6.52
C SER A 634 3.66 -11.52 -6.94
N PRO A 635 4.64 -11.82 -7.80
CA PRO A 635 5.01 -13.18 -8.09
C PRO A 635 5.48 -13.87 -6.81
N VAL A 636 4.89 -15.02 -6.52
CA VAL A 636 5.47 -16.01 -5.62
C VAL A 636 6.32 -16.93 -6.48
N ILE A 637 7.63 -16.96 -6.22
CA ILE A 637 8.60 -17.74 -6.99
C ILE A 637 9.31 -18.77 -6.12
N ASN A 638 9.74 -19.87 -6.73
CA ASN A 638 10.63 -20.83 -6.09
C ASN A 638 12.10 -20.39 -6.18
N ALA A 639 13.02 -21.17 -5.57
CA ALA A 639 14.45 -20.88 -5.61
C ALA A 639 15.08 -20.86 -7.02
N LYS A 640 14.43 -21.48 -8.03
CA LYS A 640 14.87 -21.40 -9.44
C LYS A 640 14.42 -20.11 -10.13
N GLY A 641 13.62 -19.29 -9.47
CA GLY A 641 13.00 -18.09 -10.03
C GLY A 641 11.89 -18.41 -11.02
N GLU A 642 11.22 -19.54 -10.86
CA GLU A 642 9.99 -19.88 -11.59
C GLU A 642 8.78 -19.37 -10.79
N VAL A 643 7.82 -18.73 -11.46
CA VAL A 643 6.54 -18.30 -10.85
C VAL A 643 5.70 -19.53 -10.55
N ILE A 644 5.26 -19.64 -9.30
CA ILE A 644 4.37 -20.70 -8.81
C ILE A 644 3.01 -20.15 -8.38
N GLY A 645 2.85 -18.82 -8.25
CA GLY A 645 1.58 -18.17 -7.98
C GLY A 645 1.66 -16.64 -7.96
N ALA A 646 0.52 -15.99 -7.72
CA ALA A 646 0.43 -14.55 -7.47
C ALA A 646 -0.16 -14.30 -6.07
N ALA A 647 0.59 -13.63 -5.20
CA ALA A 647 0.12 -13.31 -3.86
C ALA A 647 -1.04 -12.32 -3.96
N PHE A 648 -2.18 -12.60 -3.33
CA PHE A 648 -3.38 -11.77 -3.45
C PHE A 648 -3.99 -11.34 -2.12
N ASP A 649 -3.64 -12.02 -1.03
CA ASP A 649 -4.18 -11.71 0.28
C ASP A 649 -3.23 -12.20 1.38
N GLY A 650 -3.52 -11.86 2.63
CA GLY A 650 -2.95 -12.49 3.82
C GLY A 650 -4.06 -13.12 4.66
N ASN A 651 -3.72 -14.01 5.60
CA ASN A 651 -4.72 -14.51 6.53
C ASN A 651 -5.07 -13.47 7.61
N ILE A 652 -6.13 -13.72 8.39
CA ILE A 652 -6.68 -12.70 9.30
C ILE A 652 -5.66 -12.22 10.34
N HIS A 653 -4.72 -13.09 10.70
CA HIS A 653 -3.63 -12.79 11.63
C HIS A 653 -2.60 -11.80 11.05
N SER A 654 -2.43 -11.75 9.72
CA SER A 654 -1.50 -10.83 9.07
C SER A 654 -1.98 -9.38 9.06
N LEU A 655 -3.22 -9.07 9.46
CA LEU A 655 -3.73 -7.70 9.49
C LEU A 655 -3.02 -6.77 10.49
N GLY A 656 -2.37 -7.34 11.51
CA GLY A 656 -1.43 -6.63 12.40
C GLY A 656 -0.05 -6.35 11.78
N GLY A 657 0.21 -6.87 10.56
CA GLY A 657 1.50 -6.89 9.85
C GLY A 657 2.17 -5.53 9.66
N SER A 658 1.39 -4.45 9.71
CA SER A 658 1.90 -3.07 9.66
C SER A 658 2.81 -2.77 10.85
N PHE A 659 2.53 -3.34 12.02
CA PHE A 659 3.29 -3.06 13.25
C PHE A 659 4.26 -4.16 13.61
N GLY A 660 4.05 -5.41 13.18
CA GLY A 660 4.99 -6.50 13.40
C GLY A 660 4.54 -7.78 12.70
N TYR A 661 5.48 -8.70 12.54
CA TYR A 661 5.24 -9.99 11.90
C TYR A 661 5.27 -11.12 12.95
N ASP A 662 4.29 -12.02 12.88
CA ASP A 662 4.26 -13.25 13.67
C ASP A 662 4.36 -14.45 12.73
N GLY A 663 5.55 -15.07 12.66
CA GLY A 663 5.79 -16.22 11.78
C GLY A 663 5.02 -17.48 12.16
N GLU A 664 4.47 -17.57 13.38
CA GLU A 664 3.64 -18.71 13.76
C GLU A 664 2.27 -18.65 13.08
N LEU A 665 1.69 -17.45 12.97
CA LEU A 665 0.31 -17.25 12.53
C LEU A 665 0.18 -16.58 11.16
N ASN A 666 1.03 -15.61 10.81
CA ASN A 666 0.88 -14.82 9.58
C ASN A 666 1.15 -15.67 8.35
N ARG A 667 0.26 -15.62 7.38
CA ARG A 667 0.41 -16.31 6.10
C ARG A 667 0.07 -15.41 4.93
N THR A 668 0.89 -15.49 3.89
CA THR A 668 0.58 -14.96 2.56
C THR A 668 -0.32 -15.97 1.85
N VAL A 669 -1.47 -15.53 1.33
CA VAL A 669 -2.40 -16.31 0.51
C VAL A 669 -2.11 -16.04 -0.97
N THR A 670 -2.04 -17.10 -1.76
CA THR A 670 -1.56 -17.06 -3.14
C THR A 670 -2.43 -17.94 -4.03
N VAL A 671 -2.84 -17.42 -5.19
CA VAL A 671 -3.49 -18.22 -6.22
C VAL A 671 -2.42 -18.99 -6.97
N SER A 672 -2.59 -20.29 -7.11
CA SER A 672 -1.57 -21.14 -7.72
C SER A 672 -1.57 -21.01 -9.25
N THR A 673 -0.37 -21.04 -9.83
CA THR A 673 -0.19 -21.15 -11.29
C THR A 673 -0.77 -22.46 -11.85
N ALA A 674 -0.87 -23.52 -11.04
CA ALA A 674 -1.55 -24.75 -11.44
C ALA A 674 -3.05 -24.52 -11.66
N ALA A 675 -3.70 -23.78 -10.76
CA ALA A 675 -5.10 -23.39 -10.88
C ALA A 675 -5.34 -22.45 -12.06
N ILE A 676 -4.47 -21.45 -12.24
CA ILE A 676 -4.53 -20.55 -13.40
C ILE A 676 -4.37 -21.34 -14.70
N THR A 677 -3.42 -22.28 -14.75
CA THR A 677 -3.19 -23.13 -15.92
C THR A 677 -4.41 -24.00 -16.22
N GLU A 678 -5.02 -24.60 -15.19
CA GLU A 678 -6.24 -25.40 -15.31
C GLU A 678 -7.41 -24.55 -15.80
N ALA A 679 -7.68 -23.40 -15.18
CA ALA A 679 -8.75 -22.50 -15.57
C ALA A 679 -8.61 -22.00 -17.02
N LEU A 680 -7.41 -21.56 -17.42
CA LEU A 680 -7.13 -21.17 -18.80
C LEU A 680 -7.34 -22.32 -19.79
N ARG A 681 -7.17 -23.58 -19.35
CA ARG A 681 -7.30 -24.75 -20.23
C ARG A 681 -8.76 -25.24 -20.33
N THR A 682 -9.43 -25.40 -19.21
CA THR A 682 -10.69 -26.15 -19.12
C THR A 682 -11.91 -25.27 -18.91
N VAL A 683 -11.76 -24.13 -18.22
CA VAL A 683 -12.84 -23.17 -17.98
C VAL A 683 -12.94 -22.16 -19.13
N TYR A 684 -11.84 -21.47 -19.44
CA TYR A 684 -11.85 -20.31 -20.35
C TYR A 684 -11.33 -20.58 -21.76
N ASN A 685 -10.81 -21.79 -22.04
CA ASN A 685 -10.30 -22.20 -23.35
C ASN A 685 -9.34 -21.18 -24.01
N GLN A 686 -8.21 -20.89 -23.35
CA GLN A 686 -7.19 -19.90 -23.73
C GLN A 686 -5.87 -20.54 -24.20
N PRO A 687 -5.86 -21.30 -25.30
CA PRO A 687 -4.67 -22.03 -25.75
C PRO A 687 -3.55 -21.10 -26.25
N ARG A 688 -3.84 -19.84 -26.62
CA ARG A 688 -2.82 -18.85 -27.00
C ARG A 688 -1.98 -18.45 -25.78
N LEU A 689 -2.65 -18.10 -24.68
CA LEU A 689 -1.97 -17.72 -23.44
C LEU A 689 -1.17 -18.88 -22.85
N LEU A 690 -1.72 -20.09 -22.85
CA LEU A 690 -0.99 -21.29 -22.40
C LEU A 690 0.30 -21.52 -23.19
N ARG A 691 0.26 -21.37 -24.52
CA ARG A 691 1.47 -21.48 -25.37
C ARG A 691 2.49 -20.39 -25.07
N GLU A 692 2.02 -19.16 -24.86
CA GLU A 692 2.89 -18.03 -24.56
C GLU A 692 3.59 -18.19 -23.20
N LEU A 693 2.89 -18.78 -22.21
CA LEU A 693 3.43 -19.19 -20.91
C LEU A 693 4.34 -20.44 -20.99
N GLY A 694 4.54 -21.02 -22.16
CA GLY A 694 5.35 -22.22 -22.35
C GLY A 694 4.70 -23.53 -21.89
N VAL A 695 3.40 -23.53 -21.58
CA VAL A 695 2.65 -24.72 -21.19
C VAL A 695 2.31 -25.54 -22.43
N ARG A 696 2.84 -26.76 -22.52
CA ARG A 696 2.55 -27.70 -23.61
C ARG A 696 1.17 -28.35 -23.40
N ARG A 697 0.58 -28.82 -24.52
CA ARG A 697 -0.74 -29.47 -24.51
C ARG A 697 -0.75 -30.71 -23.65
#